data_AF-A0A2V2FNX7-F1
#
_entry.id   AF-A0A2V2FNX7-F1
#
_cell.length_a   1.000
_cell.length_b   1.000
_cell.length_c   1.000
_cell.angle_alpha   90.00
_cell.angle_beta   90.00
_cell.angle_gamma   90.00
#
_symmetry.space_group_name_H-M   'P 1'
#
loop_
_entity.id
_entity.type
_entity.pdbx_description
1 polymer ?
#
loop_
_entity_poly.entity_id
_entity_poly.type
_entity_poly.pdbx_seq_one_letter_code
_entity_poly.pdbx_strand_id
1 'polypeptide(L)'
;MPQDATAQRFNKGLLMKRFTAIFLTFAFFVAMAAFPAPQASAAADYSTIKVKLTTNNATVLSMSVKGEYFINENGASFKGGTLTLRANLDGTLSVSHSGEGELYTGASVSIMRAQMKPSAGYMYFNSRSYLGHFNVRVLSSGFLQIVNVVPLAHYLYGVVGHEMSNTFPIEALKAQAIAAKCYVLTCMKTGNAEYYIGDTSTDQVYKGYTSSNTNVIRAVDETLGEILTVNGSMLCTYYAASNGGETSLVTYAWSTGKGTNAGYAISLDEYDLKNTMSPIEKVKIPINEAGSISRALYEMILTKAGAVIGVMPTGLELIKAVEVYSPRYNDVTRNMTRVKMRLGVIAGGYLYDDIELDFNVADLFTYGVFTNAALRTYWGEYDASSGCYVIYHARWGHGVGMSQRGAQQRALEGWNYRDILRFYYPGASFSTIAVSEPADPVKPGETPDASEVPEGVTLTGYGTVTGNVNFRKGPGTEYESYGKLTKGSRIPVYGKSGSWYRSVVDGYDGYVSADYVDFVPLEGSTPAPTPAPTATPVPSPTPEQPAILGTGSITAKDVNFRTGPATSYSSLKKLARGTELTAYALQNGWYYVSVEGVYGYVSAQYVKLAQAVPLPTPEQTAKPEPTYSAEAGLVTRSGVNFRADASSASARLRQLEKNTGVYVLEKSGNWYYAAVDGQFGFLYADYVELTGEKVTLGSDGRPVLPEEPKPETGKGITTGNVNFREGPGTSYPSFGTLKKDLELTLHALTDGWYRVSVGERTGYVSSKYINVTVALPEKESSDKEETPELTVPDILGLGQTTAKVNFREQASSSSKKLGQIRSGETVTLYSLSDGWYAAEYNGTRGYLYAKYVKMIAQSEEGAGSVTPEGGSSAPEGETSSGEGIQLATGAATGKLNFRDKPSTTGGNVLATLKQGEELKILGETGDWYYVLYNGHAGFAYKSYVKVKSSGSAGIARVSDTVAPIETRTTAEVNLRQGMSTSSKVIRLMPSKASVTVYMIFDGWCFLSQNGTFGFAVTDYIKLG
;
A
#
# COMPACT_ATOMS: atom_id res chain seq x y z
N MET A 1 -32.16 -90.21 7.98
CA MET A 1 -31.11 -90.52 8.98
C MET A 1 -29.79 -89.94 8.48
N PRO A 2 -28.87 -89.47 9.33
CA PRO A 2 -28.99 -88.50 10.44
C PRO A 2 -28.07 -87.27 10.20
N GLN A 3 -28.26 -86.19 10.99
CA GLN A 3 -27.26 -85.39 11.75
C GLN A 3 -27.35 -83.92 11.28
N ASP A 4 -27.19 -82.86 12.07
CA ASP A 4 -26.77 -82.72 13.46
C ASP A 4 -27.26 -81.36 14.01
N ALA A 5 -27.28 -81.22 15.33
CA ALA A 5 -27.86 -80.09 16.06
C ALA A 5 -27.09 -78.77 15.86
N THR A 6 -27.70 -77.76 15.22
CA THR A 6 -27.23 -76.35 15.29
C THR A 6 -28.33 -75.30 15.08
N ALA A 7 -29.59 -75.61 15.41
CA ALA A 7 -30.72 -74.73 15.07
C ALA A 7 -31.39 -73.97 16.25
N GLN A 8 -30.85 -74.04 17.48
CA GLN A 8 -31.49 -73.42 18.67
C GLN A 8 -30.62 -72.39 19.41
N ARG A 9 -29.65 -71.76 18.73
CA ARG A 9 -28.88 -70.60 19.24
C ARG A 9 -29.07 -69.30 18.45
N PHE A 10 -29.97 -69.27 17.46
CA PHE A 10 -30.08 -68.14 16.52
C PHE A 10 -31.09 -67.03 16.90
N ASN A 11 -31.76 -67.10 18.06
CA ASN A 11 -32.83 -66.13 18.39
C ASN A 11 -32.68 -65.33 19.71
N LYS A 12 -31.54 -65.40 20.42
CA LYS A 12 -31.26 -64.53 21.59
C LYS A 12 -30.16 -63.48 21.36
N GLY A 13 -29.25 -63.68 20.40
CA GLY A 13 -28.20 -62.70 20.06
C GLY A 13 -28.68 -61.50 19.22
N LEU A 14 -29.77 -61.67 18.46
CA LEU A 14 -30.32 -60.62 17.60
C LEU A 14 -31.18 -59.61 18.38
N LEU A 15 -31.79 -60.04 19.49
CA LEU A 15 -32.63 -59.18 20.34
C LEU A 15 -31.78 -58.27 21.24
N MET A 16 -30.65 -58.76 21.76
CA MET A 16 -29.77 -57.99 22.65
C MET A 16 -28.96 -56.93 21.88
N LYS A 17 -28.51 -57.23 20.65
CA LYS A 17 -27.85 -56.23 19.77
C LYS A 17 -28.81 -55.13 19.28
N ARG A 18 -30.11 -55.40 19.18
CA ARG A 18 -31.12 -54.40 18.81
C ARG A 18 -31.45 -53.45 19.96
N PHE A 19 -31.46 -53.93 21.21
CA PHE A 19 -31.65 -53.04 22.36
C PHE A 19 -30.42 -52.17 22.68
N THR A 20 -29.20 -52.68 22.54
CA THR A 20 -27.98 -51.85 22.72
C THR A 20 -27.83 -50.80 21.62
N ALA A 21 -28.19 -51.12 20.37
CA ALA A 21 -28.20 -50.16 19.27
C ALA A 21 -29.28 -49.08 19.46
N ILE A 22 -30.49 -49.43 19.92
CA ILE A 22 -31.57 -48.48 20.18
C ILE A 22 -31.24 -47.55 21.36
N PHE A 23 -30.62 -48.07 22.44
CA PHE A 23 -30.19 -47.25 23.58
C PHE A 23 -29.01 -46.34 23.22
N LEU A 24 -28.08 -46.77 22.37
CA LEU A 24 -27.00 -45.92 21.86
C LEU A 24 -27.52 -44.85 20.88
N THR A 25 -28.50 -45.15 20.03
CA THR A 25 -29.13 -44.12 19.17
C THR A 25 -30.02 -43.16 19.96
N PHE A 26 -30.73 -43.61 21.01
CA PHE A 26 -31.55 -42.72 21.83
C PHE A 26 -30.68 -41.84 22.75
N ALA A 27 -29.58 -42.37 23.30
CA ALA A 27 -28.57 -41.56 24.00
C ALA A 27 -27.86 -40.58 23.06
N PHE A 28 -27.66 -40.93 21.78
CA PHE A 28 -27.10 -40.03 20.77
C PHE A 28 -28.08 -38.90 20.38
N PHE A 29 -29.39 -39.18 20.30
CA PHE A 29 -30.41 -38.16 20.02
C PHE A 29 -30.74 -37.26 21.22
N VAL A 30 -30.71 -37.77 22.45
CA VAL A 30 -30.86 -36.95 23.66
C VAL A 30 -29.60 -36.11 23.92
N ALA A 31 -28.41 -36.60 23.55
CA ALA A 31 -27.19 -35.79 23.58
C ALA A 31 -27.19 -34.67 22.51
N MET A 32 -27.79 -34.88 21.33
CA MET A 32 -27.93 -33.80 20.32
C MET A 32 -28.96 -32.72 20.69
N ALA A 33 -29.94 -33.03 21.54
CA ALA A 33 -30.91 -32.04 22.04
C ALA A 33 -30.40 -31.19 23.23
N ALA A 34 -29.22 -31.52 23.77
CA ALA A 34 -28.56 -30.78 24.86
C ALA A 34 -27.39 -29.90 24.39
N PHE A 35 -27.07 -29.90 23.09
CA PHE A 35 -26.17 -28.89 22.54
C PHE A 35 -27.00 -27.64 22.22
N PRO A 36 -26.70 -26.47 22.81
CA PRO A 36 -27.29 -25.23 22.34
C PRO A 36 -27.04 -25.16 20.83
N ALA A 37 -28.10 -24.88 20.05
CA ALA A 37 -27.94 -24.50 18.66
C ALA A 37 -26.79 -23.49 18.58
N PRO A 38 -25.83 -23.62 17.64
CA PRO A 38 -24.79 -22.62 17.52
C PRO A 38 -25.49 -21.28 17.40
N GLN A 39 -25.33 -20.43 18.42
CA GLN A 39 -25.77 -19.05 18.32
C GLN A 39 -25.14 -18.55 17.03
N ALA A 40 -25.98 -18.11 16.08
CA ALA A 40 -25.50 -17.38 14.93
C ALA A 40 -24.65 -16.25 15.51
N SER A 41 -23.33 -16.35 15.37
CA SER A 41 -22.43 -15.28 15.74
C SER A 41 -22.92 -14.06 14.97
N ALA A 42 -23.18 -12.96 15.66
CA ALA A 42 -23.33 -11.67 15.00
C ALA A 42 -22.21 -11.54 13.95
N ALA A 43 -22.55 -11.09 12.74
CA ALA A 43 -21.55 -10.83 11.72
C ALA A 43 -20.50 -9.90 12.35
N ALA A 44 -19.24 -10.32 12.33
CA ALA A 44 -18.18 -9.50 12.91
C ALA A 44 -18.10 -8.18 12.13
N ASP A 45 -18.23 -7.07 12.85
CA ASP A 45 -18.07 -5.74 12.29
C ASP A 45 -16.58 -5.49 12.01
N TYR A 46 -16.23 -5.41 10.72
CA TYR A 46 -14.88 -5.14 10.22
C TYR A 46 -14.71 -3.69 9.75
N SER A 47 -15.68 -2.81 10.03
CA SER A 47 -15.67 -1.42 9.54
C SER A 47 -14.52 -0.60 10.11
N THR A 48 -14.14 -0.82 11.37
CA THR A 48 -13.14 -0.02 12.08
C THR A 48 -12.07 -0.85 12.77
N ILE A 49 -10.84 -0.32 12.76
CA ILE A 49 -9.67 -0.84 13.45
C ILE A 49 -9.32 0.10 14.60
N LYS A 50 -9.11 -0.48 15.79
CA LYS A 50 -8.66 0.23 16.98
C LYS A 50 -7.17 0.02 17.18
N VAL A 51 -6.38 1.05 16.90
CA VAL A 51 -4.92 1.02 16.98
C VAL A 51 -4.46 1.81 18.20
N LYS A 52 -3.72 1.18 19.11
CA LYS A 52 -3.07 1.90 20.20
C LYS A 52 -1.83 2.62 19.66
N LEU A 53 -1.83 3.94 19.79
CA LEU A 53 -0.71 4.77 19.36
C LEU A 53 0.37 4.88 20.44
N THR A 54 1.62 4.93 20.03
CA THR A 54 2.76 5.14 20.92
C THR A 54 2.78 6.58 21.42
N THR A 55 2.64 6.76 22.74
CA THR A 55 2.65 8.07 23.41
C THR A 55 3.92 8.36 24.19
N ASN A 56 4.88 7.41 24.24
CA ASN A 56 6.13 7.53 25.02
C ASN A 56 5.90 7.91 26.49
N ASN A 57 4.87 7.34 27.12
CA ASN A 57 4.48 7.64 28.52
C ASN A 57 4.21 9.14 28.77
N ALA A 58 3.70 9.86 27.77
CA ALA A 58 3.37 11.27 27.89
C ALA A 58 2.23 11.50 28.89
N THR A 59 2.38 12.52 29.75
CA THR A 59 1.31 13.11 30.55
C THR A 59 0.67 14.32 29.87
N VAL A 60 1.36 14.92 28.89
CA VAL A 60 0.86 16.01 28.04
C VAL A 60 1.23 15.73 26.60
N LEU A 61 0.28 15.90 25.69
CA LEU A 61 0.46 15.62 24.27
C LEU A 61 -0.23 16.69 23.43
N SER A 62 0.48 17.24 22.45
CA SER A 62 -0.06 18.22 21.51
C SER A 62 -0.15 17.63 20.11
N MET A 63 -1.28 17.84 19.45
CA MET A 63 -1.58 17.36 18.11
C MET A 63 -1.99 18.54 17.23
N SER A 64 -1.37 18.69 16.06
CA SER A 64 -1.83 19.69 15.09
C SER A 64 -3.06 19.15 14.36
N VAL A 65 -4.10 19.97 14.26
CA VAL A 65 -5.38 19.58 13.66
C VAL A 65 -5.43 20.16 12.25
N LYS A 66 -5.77 19.31 11.28
CA LYS A 66 -6.14 19.70 9.91
C LYS A 66 -7.54 19.17 9.66
N GLY A 67 -8.45 20.03 9.22
CA GLY A 67 -9.88 19.65 9.14
C GLY A 67 -10.62 19.88 10.44
N GLU A 68 -11.84 19.35 10.50
CA GLU A 68 -12.80 19.58 11.58
C GLU A 68 -13.02 18.31 12.42
N TYR A 69 -13.06 18.51 13.73
CA TYR A 69 -13.29 17.48 14.74
C TYR A 69 -14.25 18.01 15.79
N PHE A 70 -14.86 17.12 16.56
CA PHE A 70 -15.67 17.48 17.71
C PHE A 70 -15.49 16.51 18.88
N ILE A 71 -15.80 16.97 20.08
CA ILE A 71 -15.83 16.15 21.29
C ILE A 71 -17.18 15.44 21.37
N ASN A 72 -17.19 14.11 21.39
CA ASN A 72 -18.43 13.33 21.39
C ASN A 72 -19.26 13.53 22.66
N GLU A 73 -18.60 13.84 23.78
CA GLU A 73 -19.25 13.94 25.09
C GLU A 73 -20.09 15.21 25.24
N ASN A 74 -19.77 16.29 24.52
CA ASN A 74 -20.47 17.58 24.67
C ASN A 74 -20.76 18.31 23.35
N GLY A 75 -20.31 17.79 22.20
CA GLY A 75 -20.49 18.40 20.89
C GLY A 75 -19.59 19.59 20.60
N ALA A 76 -18.58 19.88 21.42
CA ALA A 76 -17.67 20.98 21.19
C ALA A 76 -16.83 20.74 19.91
N SER A 77 -17.07 21.53 18.86
CA SER A 77 -16.33 21.47 17.59
C SER A 77 -15.06 22.31 17.64
N PHE A 78 -14.06 21.89 16.88
CA PHE A 78 -12.84 22.65 16.62
C PHE A 78 -12.26 22.31 15.26
N LYS A 79 -11.59 23.27 14.63
CA LYS A 79 -11.05 23.14 13.27
C LYS A 79 -9.69 23.83 13.16
N GLY A 80 -8.72 23.16 12.55
CA GLY A 80 -7.36 23.68 12.46
C GLY A 80 -6.69 23.80 13.84
N GLY A 81 -5.54 24.48 13.93
CA GLY A 81 -4.88 24.79 15.21
C GLY A 81 -4.19 23.59 15.89
N THR A 82 -4.02 23.69 17.21
CA THR A 82 -3.35 22.67 18.04
C THR A 82 -4.27 22.22 19.16
N LEU A 83 -4.53 20.92 19.23
CA LEU A 83 -5.21 20.26 20.33
C LEU A 83 -4.18 19.80 21.36
N THR A 84 -4.38 20.13 22.63
CA THR A 84 -3.53 19.71 23.74
C THR A 84 -4.34 18.83 24.68
N LEU A 85 -3.82 17.63 24.92
CA LEU A 85 -4.33 16.63 25.86
C LEU A 85 -3.43 16.63 27.08
N ARG A 86 -3.97 16.83 28.27
CA ARG A 86 -3.20 16.87 29.53
C ARG A 86 -3.85 15.93 30.54
N ALA A 87 -3.09 14.97 31.05
CA ALA A 87 -3.48 14.20 32.23
C ALA A 87 -3.31 15.08 33.49
N ASN A 88 -4.34 15.10 34.32
CA ASN A 88 -4.40 15.81 35.59
C ASN A 88 -4.08 14.86 36.74
N LEU A 89 -3.65 15.43 37.87
CA LEU A 89 -3.25 14.65 39.06
C LEU A 89 -4.41 13.92 39.74
N ASP A 90 -5.65 14.34 39.48
CA ASP A 90 -6.88 13.73 40.01
C ASP A 90 -7.37 12.54 39.18
N GLY A 91 -6.62 12.13 38.14
CA GLY A 91 -6.99 11.03 37.24
C GLY A 91 -7.91 11.44 36.10
N THR A 92 -8.24 12.73 35.96
CA THR A 92 -8.93 13.27 34.78
C THR A 92 -7.94 13.71 33.71
N LEU A 93 -8.41 14.00 32.50
CA LEU A 93 -7.68 14.73 31.48
C LEU A 93 -8.42 16.01 31.09
N SER A 94 -7.66 17.03 30.70
CA SER A 94 -8.17 18.25 30.06
C SER A 94 -7.79 18.28 28.59
N VAL A 95 -8.76 18.66 27.76
CA VAL A 95 -8.64 18.84 26.31
C VAL A 95 -8.78 20.32 26.01
N SER A 96 -7.73 20.93 25.47
CA SER A 96 -7.76 22.35 25.12
C SER A 96 -7.32 22.56 23.68
N HIS A 97 -7.97 23.47 22.97
CA HIS A 97 -7.61 23.88 21.63
C HIS A 97 -7.03 25.30 21.61
N SER A 98 -6.02 25.54 20.79
CA SER A 98 -5.30 26.83 20.74
C SER A 98 -6.18 28.03 20.41
N GLY A 99 -7.29 27.83 19.69
CA GLY A 99 -8.24 28.90 19.33
C GLY A 99 -9.50 28.94 20.19
N GLU A 100 -9.94 27.81 20.75
CA GLU A 100 -11.23 27.69 21.46
C GLU A 100 -11.08 27.63 22.99
N GLY A 101 -9.86 27.49 23.51
CA GLY A 101 -9.62 27.30 24.95
C GLY A 101 -9.90 25.86 25.41
N GLU A 102 -10.34 25.69 26.65
CA GLU A 102 -10.68 24.36 27.18
C GLU A 102 -12.01 23.85 26.58
N LEU A 103 -11.95 22.68 25.94
CA LEU A 103 -13.09 22.05 25.26
C LEU A 103 -13.80 21.02 26.14
N TYR A 104 -13.04 20.30 26.97
CA TYR A 104 -13.55 19.21 27.79
C TYR A 104 -12.58 18.83 28.92
N THR A 105 -13.12 18.42 30.07
CA THR A 105 -12.36 17.79 31.16
C THR A 105 -13.11 16.55 31.69
N GLY A 106 -12.44 15.41 31.81
CA GLY A 106 -13.03 14.13 32.25
C GLY A 106 -12.04 12.96 32.26
N ALA A 107 -12.42 11.78 32.76
CA ALA A 107 -11.51 10.62 32.86
C ALA A 107 -11.10 10.00 31.50
N SER A 108 -11.94 10.20 30.48
CA SER A 108 -11.72 9.79 29.09
C SER A 108 -12.46 10.74 28.16
N VAL A 109 -12.05 10.79 26.89
CA VAL A 109 -12.70 11.60 25.85
C VAL A 109 -12.68 10.87 24.50
N SER A 110 -13.70 11.09 23.70
CA SER A 110 -13.83 10.58 22.33
C SER A 110 -13.85 11.75 21.37
N ILE A 111 -12.78 11.89 20.60
CA ILE A 111 -12.58 12.98 19.64
C ILE A 111 -12.95 12.45 18.25
N MET A 112 -14.04 12.95 17.71
CA MET A 112 -14.65 12.48 16.48
C MET A 112 -14.24 13.35 15.31
N ARG A 113 -13.76 12.74 14.22
CA ARG A 113 -13.55 13.42 12.95
C ARG A 113 -14.91 13.71 12.30
N ALA A 114 -15.19 14.96 11.96
CA ALA A 114 -16.51 15.37 11.48
C ALA A 114 -16.89 14.78 10.11
N GLN A 115 -15.92 14.64 9.21
CA GLN A 115 -16.12 14.02 7.91
C GLN A 115 -15.14 12.87 7.74
N MET A 116 -15.55 11.72 7.20
CA MET A 116 -14.74 10.51 7.11
C MET A 116 -13.92 10.41 5.82
N LYS A 117 -14.27 11.13 4.76
CA LYS A 117 -13.45 11.20 3.53
C LYS A 117 -11.99 11.57 3.81
N PRO A 118 -10.97 10.92 3.24
CA PRO A 118 -9.56 11.21 3.54
C PRO A 118 -9.14 12.68 3.29
N SER A 119 -9.76 13.33 2.30
CA SER A 119 -9.48 14.72 1.92
C SER A 119 -9.93 15.76 2.95
N ALA A 120 -10.77 15.40 3.93
CA ALA A 120 -11.30 16.33 4.93
C ALA A 120 -10.26 16.79 6.00
N GLY A 121 -9.04 16.23 5.99
CA GLY A 121 -7.99 16.57 6.95
C GLY A 121 -7.54 15.39 7.83
N TYR A 122 -6.73 15.64 8.85
CA TYR A 122 -6.15 14.62 9.72
C TYR A 122 -5.65 15.25 11.03
N MET A 123 -5.37 14.42 12.02
CA MET A 123 -4.65 14.84 13.22
C MET A 123 -3.17 14.48 13.09
N TYR A 124 -2.29 15.45 13.28
CA TYR A 124 -0.84 15.30 13.09
C TYR A 124 -0.09 15.28 14.43
N PHE A 125 0.61 14.19 14.68
CA PHE A 125 1.41 13.98 15.90
C PHE A 125 2.48 12.91 15.65
N ASN A 126 3.63 12.98 16.34
CA ASN A 126 4.77 12.07 16.14
C ASN A 126 5.21 11.94 14.67
N SER A 127 5.23 13.08 13.95
CA SER A 127 5.61 13.16 12.54
C SER A 127 4.73 12.32 11.59
N ARG A 128 3.47 12.08 11.97
CA ARG A 128 2.52 11.25 11.23
C ARG A 128 1.15 11.90 11.19
N SER A 129 0.45 11.68 10.08
CA SER A 129 -0.93 12.14 9.87
C SER A 129 -1.90 10.99 10.12
N TYR A 130 -2.80 11.13 11.07
CA TYR A 130 -3.77 10.10 11.44
C TYR A 130 -5.19 10.49 11.02
N LEU A 131 -5.85 9.59 10.27
CA LEU A 131 -7.27 9.66 9.96
C LEU A 131 -8.11 9.00 11.06
N GLY A 132 -9.42 9.19 11.01
CA GLY A 132 -10.36 8.57 11.95
C GLY A 132 -10.52 9.33 13.27
N HIS A 133 -11.15 8.67 14.24
CA HIS A 133 -11.46 9.18 15.57
C HIS A 133 -10.35 8.81 16.56
N PHE A 134 -10.39 9.42 17.75
CA PHE A 134 -9.41 9.20 18.80
C PHE A 134 -10.09 9.04 20.16
N ASN A 135 -9.85 7.91 20.80
CA ASN A 135 -10.25 7.69 22.18
C ASN A 135 -9.02 7.90 23.08
N VAL A 136 -9.15 8.78 24.05
CA VAL A 136 -8.06 9.14 24.96
C VAL A 136 -8.50 8.90 26.40
N ARG A 137 -7.62 8.34 27.21
CA ARG A 137 -7.83 8.21 28.66
C ARG A 137 -6.54 8.34 29.45
N VAL A 138 -6.68 8.58 30.75
CA VAL A 138 -5.59 8.53 31.71
C VAL A 138 -5.47 7.13 32.30
N LEU A 139 -4.27 6.55 32.28
CA LEU A 139 -3.97 5.29 32.94
C LEU A 139 -3.73 5.52 34.43
N SER A 140 -3.85 4.46 35.24
CA SER A 140 -3.53 4.53 36.69
C SER A 140 -2.11 5.00 37.00
N SER A 141 -1.19 4.91 36.03
CA SER A 141 0.16 5.46 36.11
C SER A 141 0.24 6.98 35.90
N GLY A 142 -0.86 7.65 35.55
CA GLY A 142 -0.91 9.06 35.17
C GLY A 142 -0.57 9.36 33.71
N PHE A 143 -0.25 8.35 32.91
CA PHE A 143 0.09 8.53 31.49
C PHE A 143 -1.14 8.49 30.58
N LEU A 144 -1.06 9.19 29.44
CA LEU A 144 -2.08 9.18 28.41
C LEU A 144 -1.99 7.92 27.54
N GLN A 145 -3.12 7.25 27.37
CA GLN A 145 -3.33 6.24 26.33
C GLN A 145 -4.18 6.86 25.22
N ILE A 146 -3.72 6.73 23.97
CA ILE A 146 -4.46 7.16 22.78
C ILE A 146 -4.72 5.93 21.92
N VAL A 147 -5.99 5.73 21.56
CA VAL A 147 -6.45 4.72 20.61
C VAL A 147 -7.04 5.43 19.40
N ASN A 148 -6.43 5.23 18.23
CA ASN A 148 -6.97 5.69 16.97
C ASN A 148 -8.01 4.69 16.46
N VAL A 149 -9.26 5.13 16.31
CA VAL A 149 -10.37 4.35 15.78
C VAL A 149 -10.57 4.76 14.33
N VAL A 150 -10.15 3.90 13.41
CA VAL A 150 -9.95 4.26 12.00
C VAL A 150 -10.65 3.25 11.08
N PRO A 151 -11.32 3.69 9.99
CA PRO A 151 -11.92 2.77 9.03
C PRO A 151 -10.89 1.80 8.43
N LEU A 152 -11.30 0.58 8.10
CA LEU A 152 -10.40 -0.46 7.59
C LEU A 152 -9.54 0.00 6.40
N ALA A 153 -10.15 0.67 5.41
CA ALA A 153 -9.41 1.20 4.26
C ALA A 153 -8.33 2.21 4.69
N HIS A 154 -8.69 3.15 5.58
CA HIS A 154 -7.79 4.19 6.05
C HIS A 154 -6.64 3.63 6.89
N TYR A 155 -6.91 2.58 7.68
CA TYR A 155 -5.87 1.83 8.37
C TYR A 155 -4.88 1.24 7.38
N LEU A 156 -5.39 0.56 6.34
CA LEU A 156 -4.57 -0.11 5.33
C LEU A 156 -3.73 0.88 4.50
N TYR A 157 -4.20 2.10 4.24
CA TYR A 157 -3.36 3.14 3.63
C TYR A 157 -2.09 3.41 4.43
N GLY A 158 -2.20 3.39 5.76
CA GLY A 158 -1.09 3.65 6.68
C GLY A 158 -0.24 2.43 7.04
N VAL A 159 -0.66 1.22 6.65
CA VAL A 159 0.16 0.01 6.75
C VAL A 159 0.85 -0.28 5.42
N VAL A 160 0.08 -0.44 4.34
CA VAL A 160 0.62 -0.85 3.05
C VAL A 160 1.65 0.14 2.52
N GLY A 161 1.42 1.45 2.67
CA GLY A 161 2.35 2.49 2.22
C GLY A 161 3.65 2.61 3.02
N HIS A 162 3.75 1.89 4.15
CA HIS A 162 4.97 1.83 4.97
C HIS A 162 5.64 0.46 4.95
N GLU A 163 4.89 -0.58 4.57
CA GLU A 163 5.41 -1.93 4.31
C GLU A 163 6.01 -2.06 2.90
N MET A 164 5.39 -1.41 1.90
CA MET A 164 5.87 -1.37 0.52
C MET A 164 5.89 0.06 -0.01
N SER A 165 6.87 0.38 -0.86
CA SER A 165 6.94 1.69 -1.51
C SER A 165 5.75 1.88 -2.45
N ASN A 166 5.19 3.09 -2.49
CA ASN A 166 4.14 3.48 -3.44
C ASN A 166 4.53 3.31 -4.92
N THR A 167 5.82 3.19 -5.23
CA THR A 167 6.34 2.95 -6.58
C THR A 167 6.41 1.47 -6.96
N PHE A 168 6.06 0.54 -6.06
CA PHE A 168 6.03 -0.88 -6.39
C PHE A 168 4.92 -1.18 -7.40
N PRO A 169 5.05 -2.27 -8.18
CA PRO A 169 4.00 -2.71 -9.10
C PRO A 169 2.66 -2.85 -8.37
N ILE A 170 1.58 -2.41 -9.02
CA ILE A 170 0.25 -2.36 -8.40
C ILE A 170 -0.22 -3.74 -7.91
N GLU A 171 0.15 -4.81 -8.61
CA GLU A 171 -0.21 -6.18 -8.25
C GLU A 171 0.49 -6.66 -6.97
N ALA A 172 1.72 -6.21 -6.71
CA ALA A 172 2.41 -6.47 -5.44
C ALA A 172 1.75 -5.68 -4.29
N LEU A 173 1.36 -4.43 -4.52
CA LEU A 173 0.64 -3.61 -3.54
C LEU A 173 -0.74 -4.20 -3.20
N LYS A 174 -1.47 -4.74 -4.18
CA LYS A 174 -2.74 -5.45 -3.96
C LYS A 174 -2.56 -6.71 -3.12
N ALA A 175 -1.53 -7.51 -3.43
CA ALA A 175 -1.20 -8.68 -2.63
C ALA A 175 -0.88 -8.28 -1.17
N GLN A 176 -0.10 -7.21 -0.97
CA GLN A 176 0.19 -6.66 0.34
C GLN A 176 -1.04 -6.12 1.06
N ALA A 177 -1.99 -5.47 0.36
CA ALA A 177 -3.22 -4.98 0.96
C ALA A 177 -4.09 -6.12 1.52
N ILE A 178 -4.25 -7.22 0.77
CA ILE A 178 -5.02 -8.39 1.22
C ILE A 178 -4.30 -9.10 2.38
N ALA A 179 -2.98 -9.29 2.29
CA ALA A 179 -2.19 -9.88 3.37
C ALA A 179 -2.19 -9.01 4.64
N ALA A 180 -2.08 -7.69 4.51
CA ALA A 180 -2.13 -6.80 5.65
C ALA A 180 -3.50 -6.80 6.33
N LYS A 181 -4.57 -6.83 5.53
CA LYS A 181 -5.95 -6.90 6.00
C LYS A 181 -6.27 -8.20 6.74
N CYS A 182 -5.95 -9.35 6.16
CA CYS A 182 -6.26 -10.61 6.82
C CYS A 182 -5.51 -10.73 8.15
N TYR A 183 -4.28 -10.23 8.24
CA TYR A 183 -3.54 -10.13 9.50
C TYR A 183 -4.32 -9.34 10.56
N VAL A 184 -4.62 -8.04 10.31
CA VAL A 184 -5.27 -7.19 11.33
C VAL A 184 -6.65 -7.71 11.74
N LEU A 185 -7.43 -8.25 10.80
CA LEU A 185 -8.76 -8.78 11.08
C LEU A 185 -8.70 -10.08 11.90
N THR A 186 -7.61 -10.86 11.82
CA THR A 186 -7.39 -11.97 12.75
C THR A 186 -6.98 -11.50 14.14
N CYS A 187 -6.21 -10.41 14.26
CA CYS A 187 -5.89 -9.80 15.56
C CYS A 187 -7.14 -9.31 16.29
N MET A 188 -8.18 -8.84 15.58
CA MET A 188 -9.46 -8.46 16.20
C MET A 188 -10.13 -9.61 16.96
N LYS A 189 -9.98 -10.86 16.49
CA LYS A 189 -10.59 -12.04 17.13
C LYS A 189 -9.90 -12.44 18.43
N THR A 190 -8.63 -12.05 18.60
CA THR A 190 -7.79 -12.43 19.74
C THR A 190 -7.39 -11.24 20.62
N GLY A 191 -7.70 -10.02 20.19
CA GLY A 191 -7.28 -8.77 20.81
C GLY A 191 -8.14 -8.34 22.00
N ASN A 192 -7.72 -7.27 22.68
CA ASN A 192 -8.48 -6.65 23.77
C ASN A 192 -9.66 -5.85 23.18
N ALA A 193 -10.77 -5.75 23.92
CA ALA A 193 -11.91 -4.90 23.56
C ALA A 193 -11.54 -3.40 23.42
N GLU A 194 -10.49 -2.95 24.11
CA GLU A 194 -9.99 -1.57 24.08
C GLU A 194 -9.23 -1.22 22.78
N TYR A 195 -8.38 -2.13 22.30
CA TYR A 195 -7.65 -2.00 21.03
C TYR A 195 -7.18 -3.38 20.54
N TYR A 196 -7.04 -3.52 19.22
CA TYR A 196 -6.74 -4.80 18.59
C TYR A 196 -5.24 -4.98 18.30
N ILE A 197 -4.54 -3.87 18.06
CA ILE A 197 -3.15 -3.87 17.57
C ILE A 197 -2.40 -2.61 18.02
N GLY A 198 -1.08 -2.68 18.17
CA GLY A 198 -0.21 -1.52 18.39
C GLY A 198 0.31 -0.90 17.10
N ASP A 199 0.91 0.29 17.17
CA ASP A 199 1.54 1.00 16.04
C ASP A 199 3.06 0.74 15.89
N THR A 200 3.56 -0.33 16.52
CA THR A 200 4.98 -0.72 16.53
C THR A 200 5.25 -1.90 15.61
N SER A 201 6.53 -2.14 15.32
CA SER A 201 7.00 -3.26 14.47
C SER A 201 6.81 -4.65 15.08
N THR A 202 6.25 -4.77 16.28
CA THR A 202 5.93 -6.07 16.89
C THR A 202 4.76 -6.75 16.14
N ASP A 203 3.87 -5.95 15.54
CA ASP A 203 2.73 -6.42 14.77
C ASP A 203 2.83 -5.95 13.31
N GLN A 204 2.19 -4.84 12.94
CA GLN A 204 2.28 -4.21 11.62
C GLN A 204 2.67 -2.74 11.76
N VAL A 205 3.42 -2.24 10.77
CA VAL A 205 3.92 -0.86 10.80
C VAL A 205 2.82 0.13 10.39
N TYR A 206 1.92 0.47 11.32
CA TYR A 206 0.93 1.54 11.11
C TYR A 206 1.56 2.91 11.38
N LYS A 207 1.81 3.69 10.33
CA LYS A 207 2.41 5.04 10.43
C LYS A 207 1.53 6.15 9.88
N GLY A 208 0.22 5.91 9.83
CA GLY A 208 -0.77 6.90 9.41
C GLY A 208 -0.80 7.15 7.90
N TYR A 209 -1.67 8.06 7.50
CA TYR A 209 -2.05 8.37 6.13
C TYR A 209 -1.04 9.29 5.42
N THR A 210 -0.78 9.00 4.14
CA THR A 210 0.04 9.83 3.25
C THR A 210 -0.69 10.00 1.93
N SER A 211 -1.15 11.22 1.62
CA SER A 211 -2.02 11.49 0.47
C SER A 211 -1.34 11.29 -0.89
N SER A 212 -0.01 11.38 -0.96
CA SER A 212 0.75 11.13 -2.20
C SER A 212 0.89 9.65 -2.54
N ASN A 213 0.49 8.73 -1.65
CA ASN A 213 0.56 7.30 -1.89
C ASN A 213 -0.62 6.79 -2.74
N THR A 214 -0.80 7.35 -3.93
CA THR A 214 -1.96 7.09 -4.80
C THR A 214 -2.08 5.64 -5.27
N ASN A 215 -0.98 4.94 -5.54
CA ASN A 215 -1.01 3.53 -5.93
C ASN A 215 -1.38 2.63 -4.75
N VAL A 216 -0.92 2.96 -3.55
CA VAL A 216 -1.29 2.24 -2.31
C VAL A 216 -2.78 2.39 -2.05
N ILE A 217 -3.29 3.62 -2.10
CA ILE A 217 -4.72 3.91 -1.91
C ILE A 217 -5.54 3.10 -2.91
N ARG A 218 -5.18 3.18 -4.21
CA ARG A 218 -5.83 2.40 -5.27
C ARG A 218 -5.80 0.88 -5.00
N ALA A 219 -4.64 0.33 -4.60
CA ALA A 219 -4.51 -1.09 -4.31
C ALA A 219 -5.41 -1.56 -3.16
N VAL A 220 -5.50 -0.74 -2.10
CA VAL A 220 -6.36 -1.00 -0.95
C VAL A 220 -7.83 -0.94 -1.37
N ASP A 221 -8.25 0.12 -2.08
CA ASP A 221 -9.64 0.31 -2.48
C ASP A 221 -10.13 -0.79 -3.43
N GLU A 222 -9.33 -1.13 -4.43
CA GLU A 222 -9.67 -2.18 -5.41
C GLU A 222 -9.75 -3.57 -4.78
N THR A 223 -9.15 -3.79 -3.60
CA THR A 223 -9.13 -5.09 -2.94
C THR A 223 -9.83 -5.11 -1.59
N LEU A 224 -10.51 -4.03 -1.18
CA LEU A 224 -11.02 -3.83 0.19
C LEU A 224 -11.97 -4.95 0.66
N GLY A 225 -12.78 -5.49 -0.24
CA GLY A 225 -13.69 -6.60 0.05
C GLY A 225 -13.05 -8.00 0.07
N GLU A 226 -11.81 -8.18 -0.41
CA GLU A 226 -11.24 -9.52 -0.65
C GLU A 226 -10.33 -10.03 0.48
N ILE A 227 -10.51 -11.26 0.93
CA ILE A 227 -9.72 -11.90 1.98
C ILE A 227 -9.24 -13.29 1.58
N LEU A 228 -8.30 -13.86 2.35
CA LEU A 228 -7.87 -15.24 2.25
C LEU A 228 -8.45 -16.07 3.40
N THR A 229 -8.92 -17.27 3.08
CA THR A 229 -9.52 -18.20 4.04
C THR A 229 -8.96 -19.62 3.88
N VAL A 230 -8.97 -20.36 4.97
CA VAL A 230 -8.71 -21.81 5.01
C VAL A 230 -9.85 -22.46 5.76
N ASN A 231 -10.54 -23.43 5.14
CA ASN A 231 -11.71 -24.11 5.71
C ASN A 231 -12.80 -23.13 6.21
N GLY A 232 -13.07 -22.07 5.46
CA GLY A 232 -14.05 -21.03 5.80
C GLY A 232 -13.63 -20.07 6.92
N SER A 233 -12.45 -20.26 7.52
CA SER A 233 -11.88 -19.35 8.52
C SER A 233 -10.85 -18.43 7.87
N MET A 234 -10.89 -17.14 8.18
CA MET A 234 -9.90 -16.17 7.71
C MET A 234 -8.48 -16.59 8.09
N LEU A 235 -7.58 -16.59 7.12
CA LEU A 235 -6.17 -16.92 7.30
C LEU A 235 -5.45 -15.74 7.95
N CYS A 236 -4.75 -15.96 9.05
CA CYS A 236 -3.75 -14.98 9.52
C CYS A 236 -2.56 -15.04 8.57
N THR A 237 -2.38 -14.00 7.74
CA THR A 237 -1.40 -13.92 6.66
C THR A 237 -0.12 -13.20 7.11
N TYR A 238 0.92 -13.96 7.40
CA TYR A 238 2.25 -13.43 7.69
C TYR A 238 2.96 -13.03 6.40
N TYR A 239 3.79 -11.99 6.48
CA TYR A 239 4.62 -11.51 5.38
C TYR A 239 5.91 -10.91 5.94
N ALA A 240 7.00 -10.93 5.16
CA ALA A 240 8.30 -10.40 5.55
C ALA A 240 9.01 -9.76 4.35
N ALA A 241 10.08 -8.99 4.62
CA ALA A 241 10.83 -8.33 3.57
C ALA A 241 11.39 -9.32 2.54
N SER A 242 12.11 -10.35 2.99
CA SER A 242 12.65 -11.42 2.14
C SER A 242 12.61 -12.77 2.87
N ASN A 243 12.24 -13.82 2.14
CA ASN A 243 12.24 -15.19 2.65
C ASN A 243 13.60 -15.90 2.45
N GLY A 244 14.52 -15.30 1.70
CA GLY A 244 15.85 -15.85 1.43
C GLY A 244 15.84 -16.97 0.38
N GLY A 245 14.83 -17.00 -0.47
CA GLY A 245 14.68 -17.95 -1.57
C GLY A 245 13.87 -19.20 -1.27
N GLU A 246 13.27 -19.32 -0.09
CA GLU A 246 12.39 -20.44 0.29
C GLU A 246 11.41 -19.97 1.38
N THR A 247 10.13 -20.28 1.24
CA THR A 247 9.12 -19.96 2.26
C THR A 247 9.22 -20.91 3.46
N SER A 248 8.89 -20.40 4.66
CA SER A 248 8.87 -21.17 5.90
C SER A 248 7.45 -21.39 6.41
N LEU A 249 7.26 -22.44 7.21
CA LEU A 249 6.02 -22.69 7.95
C LEU A 249 5.92 -21.81 9.20
N VAL A 250 4.69 -21.54 9.63
CA VAL A 250 4.37 -20.75 10.84
C VAL A 250 5.00 -21.39 12.07
N THR A 251 4.86 -22.71 12.23
CA THR A 251 5.41 -23.45 13.39
C THR A 251 6.92 -23.49 13.45
N TYR A 252 7.63 -23.11 12.38
CA TYR A 252 9.10 -23.04 12.37
C TYR A 252 9.61 -21.67 12.81
N ALA A 253 8.83 -20.61 12.58
CA ALA A 253 9.18 -19.26 13.03
C ALA A 253 8.79 -19.00 14.50
N TRP A 254 7.69 -19.59 14.97
CA TRP A 254 7.19 -19.39 16.33
C TRP A 254 6.86 -20.72 17.00
N SER A 255 7.18 -20.82 18.30
CA SER A 255 6.95 -22.03 19.10
C SER A 255 5.47 -22.40 19.22
N THR A 256 5.20 -23.65 19.62
CA THR A 256 3.86 -24.23 19.78
C THR A 256 2.91 -23.26 20.51
N GLY A 257 1.82 -22.87 19.83
CA GLY A 257 0.78 -21.99 20.37
C GLY A 257 0.53 -20.70 19.57
N LYS A 258 1.44 -20.33 18.65
CA LYS A 258 1.26 -19.17 17.76
C LYS A 258 0.96 -19.58 16.31
N GLY A 259 -0.31 -19.80 16.01
CA GLY A 259 -0.81 -19.95 14.64
C GLY A 259 -0.81 -21.38 14.09
N THR A 260 -1.24 -21.51 12.84
CA THR A 260 -1.46 -22.78 12.14
C THR A 260 -0.67 -22.80 10.83
N ASN A 261 -0.16 -23.96 10.43
CA ASN A 261 0.42 -24.15 9.09
C ASN A 261 -0.67 -24.22 8.00
N ALA A 262 -1.94 -24.27 8.37
CA ALA A 262 -3.05 -24.27 7.42
C ALA A 262 -2.99 -23.01 6.56
N GLY A 263 -2.86 -23.19 5.24
CA GLY A 263 -2.67 -22.09 4.28
C GLY A 263 -1.23 -21.91 3.81
N TYR A 264 -0.24 -22.47 4.50
CA TYR A 264 1.19 -22.30 4.21
C TYR A 264 1.83 -23.57 3.68
N ALA A 265 2.84 -23.41 2.83
CA ALA A 265 3.73 -24.49 2.41
C ALA A 265 5.17 -23.99 2.28
N ILE A 266 6.12 -24.92 2.35
CA ILE A 266 7.52 -24.68 1.98
C ILE A 266 7.60 -24.75 0.46
N SER A 267 8.15 -23.70 -0.15
CA SER A 267 8.25 -23.57 -1.60
C SER A 267 9.47 -22.74 -1.95
N LEU A 268 10.22 -23.19 -2.95
CA LEU A 268 11.32 -22.42 -3.51
C LEU A 268 10.81 -21.13 -4.13
N ASP A 269 11.42 -20.02 -3.75
CA ASP A 269 11.04 -18.68 -4.19
C ASP A 269 12.22 -17.98 -4.87
N GLU A 270 12.54 -18.42 -6.09
CA GLU A 270 13.62 -17.82 -6.88
C GLU A 270 13.43 -16.32 -7.14
N TYR A 271 12.18 -15.85 -7.15
CA TYR A 271 11.82 -14.46 -7.39
C TYR A 271 12.26 -13.54 -6.23
N ASP A 272 12.30 -14.05 -5.00
CA ASP A 272 12.89 -13.34 -3.86
C ASP A 272 14.36 -13.02 -4.16
N LEU A 273 15.13 -14.00 -4.61
CA LEU A 273 16.58 -13.85 -4.83
C LEU A 273 16.93 -13.14 -6.15
N LYS A 274 16.03 -13.16 -7.14
CA LYS A 274 16.16 -12.37 -8.38
C LYS A 274 16.05 -10.87 -8.12
N ASN A 275 15.30 -10.47 -7.09
CA ASN A 275 15.20 -9.06 -6.72
C ASN A 275 16.53 -8.57 -6.13
N THR A 276 17.19 -7.62 -6.78
CA THR A 276 18.51 -7.11 -6.36
C THR A 276 18.49 -6.40 -5.01
N MET A 277 17.31 -6.03 -4.50
CA MET A 277 17.13 -5.42 -3.19
C MET A 277 16.94 -6.46 -2.07
N SER A 278 16.92 -7.76 -2.38
CA SER A 278 16.89 -8.82 -1.37
C SER A 278 18.26 -8.94 -0.69
N PRO A 279 18.33 -8.74 0.63
CA PRO A 279 19.59 -8.84 1.37
C PRO A 279 20.17 -10.26 1.30
N ILE A 280 21.40 -10.36 0.78
CA ILE A 280 22.12 -11.62 0.65
C ILE A 280 23.63 -11.40 0.73
N GLU A 281 24.32 -12.23 1.50
CA GLU A 281 25.77 -12.37 1.45
C GLU A 281 26.13 -13.69 0.76
N LYS A 282 27.23 -13.69 0.00
CA LYS A 282 27.71 -14.85 -0.74
C LYS A 282 29.18 -15.06 -0.49
N VAL A 283 29.58 -16.31 -0.31
CA VAL A 283 30.98 -16.73 -0.23
C VAL A 283 31.24 -17.74 -1.32
N LYS A 284 32.12 -17.39 -2.27
CA LYS A 284 32.55 -18.27 -3.34
C LYS A 284 33.81 -19.01 -2.91
N ILE A 285 33.80 -20.34 -3.05
CA ILE A 285 34.89 -21.22 -2.65
C ILE A 285 35.33 -22.02 -3.88
N PRO A 286 36.50 -21.72 -4.47
CA PRO A 286 37.04 -22.49 -5.59
C PRO A 286 37.23 -23.96 -5.21
N ILE A 287 36.84 -24.87 -6.10
CA ILE A 287 36.92 -26.32 -5.87
C ILE A 287 37.93 -26.93 -6.85
N ASN A 288 38.94 -27.62 -6.33
CA ASN A 288 40.02 -28.28 -7.10
C ASN A 288 40.80 -27.36 -8.06
N GLU A 289 40.79 -26.06 -7.81
CA GLU A 289 41.48 -25.08 -8.64
C GLU A 289 42.10 -23.96 -7.79
N ALA A 290 43.08 -23.26 -8.37
CA ALA A 290 43.68 -22.11 -7.74
C ALA A 290 42.68 -20.95 -7.71
N GLY A 291 42.52 -20.31 -6.56
CA GLY A 291 41.68 -19.13 -6.42
C GLY A 291 41.82 -18.47 -5.06
N SER A 292 41.18 -17.33 -4.88
CA SER A 292 41.24 -16.55 -3.65
C SER A 292 39.99 -16.75 -2.79
N ILE A 293 40.19 -17.07 -1.52
CA ILE A 293 39.15 -17.03 -0.49
C ILE A 293 39.39 -15.85 0.46
N SER A 294 38.37 -15.45 1.23
CA SER A 294 38.52 -14.36 2.21
C SER A 294 39.51 -14.74 3.31
N ARG A 295 40.18 -13.74 3.90
CA ARG A 295 41.11 -13.96 5.01
C ARG A 295 40.43 -14.64 6.20
N ALA A 296 39.21 -14.22 6.52
CA ALA A 296 38.36 -14.83 7.54
C ALA A 296 38.13 -16.33 7.29
N LEU A 297 37.77 -16.71 6.05
CA LEU A 297 37.53 -18.10 5.69
C LEU A 297 38.84 -18.92 5.75
N TYR A 298 39.94 -18.34 5.27
CA TYR A 298 41.26 -18.96 5.34
C TYR A 298 41.69 -19.25 6.78
N GLU A 299 41.59 -18.26 7.67
CA GLU A 299 41.95 -18.42 9.09
C GLU A 299 41.06 -19.45 9.78
N MET A 300 39.75 -19.42 9.54
CA MET A 300 38.82 -20.43 10.05
C MET A 300 39.21 -21.84 9.61
N ILE A 301 39.52 -22.03 8.32
CA ILE A 301 39.93 -23.32 7.77
C ILE A 301 41.21 -23.80 8.45
N LEU A 302 42.25 -22.97 8.56
CA LEU A 302 43.50 -23.38 9.20
C LEU A 302 43.31 -23.72 10.67
N THR A 303 42.54 -22.93 11.43
CA THR A 303 42.25 -23.21 12.84
C THR A 303 41.50 -24.52 13.01
N LYS A 304 40.45 -24.77 12.22
CA LYS A 304 39.67 -26.01 12.29
C LYS A 304 40.47 -27.21 11.83
N ALA A 305 41.23 -27.09 10.75
CA ALA A 305 42.12 -28.15 10.27
C ALA A 305 43.19 -28.49 11.32
N GLY A 306 43.78 -27.48 11.97
CA GLY A 306 44.75 -27.68 13.04
C GLY A 306 44.19 -28.43 14.25
N ALA A 307 42.93 -28.18 14.60
CA ALA A 307 42.24 -28.95 15.63
C ALA A 307 42.01 -30.43 15.23
N VAL A 308 41.82 -30.72 13.94
CA VAL A 308 41.65 -32.08 13.43
C VAL A 308 42.97 -32.84 13.35
N ILE A 309 44.04 -32.22 12.82
CA ILE A 309 45.34 -32.88 12.61
C ILE A 309 46.28 -32.80 13.82
N GLY A 310 45.93 -32.00 14.83
CA GLY A 310 46.73 -31.82 16.06
C GLY A 310 47.95 -30.90 15.92
N VAL A 311 48.16 -30.28 14.76
CA VAL A 311 49.24 -29.32 14.48
C VAL A 311 48.70 -28.15 13.67
N MET A 312 49.12 -26.92 13.98
CA MET A 312 48.65 -25.73 13.26
C MET A 312 49.21 -25.69 11.83
N PRO A 313 48.35 -25.71 10.79
CA PRO A 313 48.81 -25.58 9.43
C PRO A 313 49.28 -24.16 9.13
N THR A 314 50.27 -24.06 8.25
CA THR A 314 50.85 -22.81 7.75
C THR A 314 50.28 -22.42 6.39
N GLY A 315 49.66 -23.36 5.68
CA GLY A 315 49.14 -23.16 4.32
C GLY A 315 47.91 -24.00 4.04
N LEU A 316 47.06 -23.49 3.15
CA LEU A 316 46.00 -24.25 2.49
C LEU A 316 46.51 -24.64 1.10
N GLU A 317 46.53 -25.94 0.79
CA GLU A 317 46.93 -26.43 -0.53
C GLU A 317 45.77 -26.28 -1.51
N LEU A 318 44.64 -26.95 -1.22
CA LEU A 318 43.45 -26.92 -2.08
C LEU A 318 42.20 -27.34 -1.31
N ILE A 319 41.04 -26.85 -1.75
CA ILE A 319 39.72 -27.28 -1.27
C ILE A 319 39.14 -28.25 -2.30
N LYS A 320 38.86 -29.49 -1.88
CA LYS A 320 38.39 -30.58 -2.75
C LYS A 320 36.89 -30.66 -2.90
N ALA A 321 36.17 -30.35 -1.82
CA ALA A 321 34.72 -30.40 -1.78
C ALA A 321 34.18 -29.51 -0.64
N VAL A 322 33.01 -28.95 -0.86
CA VAL A 322 32.22 -28.24 0.16
C VAL A 322 30.77 -28.66 0.02
N GLU A 323 30.09 -28.84 1.13
CA GLU A 323 28.67 -29.12 1.18
C GLU A 323 28.04 -28.40 2.39
N VAL A 324 27.04 -27.56 2.16
CA VAL A 324 26.18 -27.01 3.22
C VAL A 324 24.99 -27.96 3.38
N TYR A 325 24.83 -28.55 4.55
CA TYR A 325 23.92 -29.66 4.78
C TYR A 325 23.27 -29.61 6.17
N SER A 326 22.48 -30.63 6.50
CA SER A 326 21.72 -30.75 7.76
C SER A 326 20.61 -29.69 7.85
N PRO A 327 19.45 -29.94 7.23
CA PRO A 327 18.33 -29.00 7.24
C PRO A 327 17.86 -28.74 8.67
N ARG A 328 17.59 -27.47 8.99
CA ARG A 328 17.14 -27.05 10.33
C ARG A 328 15.79 -27.64 10.70
N TYR A 329 14.94 -27.88 9.70
CA TYR A 329 13.59 -28.41 9.85
C TYR A 329 13.31 -29.45 8.76
N ASN A 330 12.16 -30.14 8.84
CA ASN A 330 11.77 -31.06 7.78
C ASN A 330 11.42 -30.29 6.50
N ASP A 331 11.68 -30.91 5.36
CA ASP A 331 11.30 -30.45 4.01
C ASP A 331 11.94 -29.12 3.53
N VAL A 332 12.76 -28.45 4.35
CA VAL A 332 13.51 -27.25 3.92
C VAL A 332 14.74 -27.64 3.12
N THR A 333 14.99 -26.91 2.04
CA THR A 333 16.13 -27.11 1.14
C THR A 333 17.13 -25.96 1.17
N ARG A 334 16.76 -24.81 1.75
CA ARG A 334 17.62 -23.62 1.82
C ARG A 334 17.94 -23.15 3.24
N ASN A 335 17.50 -23.85 4.29
CA ASN A 335 17.78 -23.47 5.69
C ASN A 335 18.59 -24.56 6.40
N MET A 336 19.89 -24.57 6.17
CA MET A 336 20.85 -25.55 6.65
C MET A 336 21.58 -25.10 7.91
N THR A 337 22.20 -26.04 8.61
CA THR A 337 22.84 -25.79 9.92
C THR A 337 24.30 -26.21 10.00
N ARG A 338 24.80 -27.01 9.04
CA ARG A 338 26.16 -27.53 9.04
C ARG A 338 26.84 -27.34 7.71
N VAL A 339 28.17 -27.31 7.74
CA VAL A 339 29.02 -27.29 6.55
C VAL A 339 30.07 -28.38 6.69
N LYS A 340 30.24 -29.17 5.64
CA LYS A 340 31.31 -30.14 5.48
C LYS A 340 32.27 -29.64 4.41
N MET A 341 33.59 -29.74 4.67
CA MET A 341 34.64 -29.40 3.72
C MET A 341 35.69 -30.50 3.68
N ARG A 342 36.16 -30.85 2.48
CA ARG A 342 37.36 -31.70 2.29
C ARG A 342 38.46 -30.87 1.64
N LEU A 343 39.68 -30.96 2.18
CA LEU A 343 40.79 -30.09 1.78
C LEU A 343 42.16 -30.69 2.10
N GLY A 344 43.19 -30.17 1.45
CA GLY A 344 44.59 -30.41 1.79
C GLY A 344 45.24 -29.18 2.43
N VAL A 345 46.06 -29.37 3.46
CA VAL A 345 46.79 -28.29 4.17
C VAL A 345 48.25 -28.64 4.38
N ILE A 346 49.09 -27.61 4.51
CA ILE A 346 50.53 -27.74 4.77
C ILE A 346 50.80 -27.43 6.24
N ALA A 347 51.41 -28.36 6.97
CA ALA A 347 51.84 -28.14 8.35
C ALA A 347 53.22 -28.76 8.60
N GLY A 348 54.15 -28.01 9.19
CA GLY A 348 55.50 -28.50 9.49
C GLY A 348 56.30 -28.97 8.26
N GLY A 349 55.99 -28.45 7.07
CA GLY A 349 56.61 -28.87 5.80
C GLY A 349 55.99 -30.12 5.15
N TYR A 350 54.96 -30.72 5.75
CA TYR A 350 54.25 -31.88 5.20
C TYR A 350 52.85 -31.51 4.71
N LEU A 351 52.42 -32.16 3.63
CA LEU A 351 51.04 -32.10 3.14
C LEU A 351 50.17 -33.08 3.93
N TYR A 352 49.13 -32.56 4.57
CA TYR A 352 48.04 -33.32 5.16
C TYR A 352 46.87 -33.24 4.19
N ASP A 353 46.63 -34.33 3.47
CA ASP A 353 45.61 -34.38 2.42
C ASP A 353 44.32 -35.04 2.90
N ASP A 354 43.21 -34.75 2.22
CA ASP A 354 41.87 -35.31 2.50
C ASP A 354 41.35 -35.07 3.93
N ILE A 355 41.69 -33.94 4.52
CA ILE A 355 41.17 -33.52 5.82
C ILE A 355 39.69 -33.14 5.68
N GLU A 356 38.83 -33.78 6.48
CA GLU A 356 37.40 -33.43 6.58
C GLU A 356 37.18 -32.47 7.76
N LEU A 357 36.62 -31.31 7.47
CA LEU A 357 36.08 -30.38 8.45
C LEU A 357 34.56 -30.50 8.46
N ASP A 358 33.98 -30.60 9.64
CA ASP A 358 32.53 -30.61 9.81
C ASP A 358 32.13 -29.69 10.97
N PHE A 359 31.41 -28.61 10.65
CA PHE A 359 31.19 -27.51 11.58
C PHE A 359 29.84 -26.82 11.40
N ASN A 360 29.44 -26.02 12.40
CA ASN A 360 28.16 -25.32 12.38
C ASN A 360 28.24 -24.06 11.50
N VAL A 361 27.18 -23.73 10.76
CA VAL A 361 27.12 -22.48 9.97
C VAL A 361 27.36 -21.22 10.81
N ALA A 362 27.07 -21.24 12.11
CA ALA A 362 27.36 -20.16 13.03
C ALA A 362 28.86 -19.81 13.11
N ASP A 363 29.75 -20.78 12.86
CA ASP A 363 31.19 -20.53 12.85
C ASP A 363 31.58 -19.59 11.70
N LEU A 364 30.88 -19.61 10.57
CA LEU A 364 31.10 -18.66 9.48
C LEU A 364 30.88 -17.22 9.97
N PHE A 365 29.88 -17.01 10.84
CA PHE A 365 29.66 -15.72 11.46
C PHE A 365 30.71 -15.39 12.53
N THR A 366 31.04 -16.34 13.40
CA THR A 366 32.05 -16.17 14.47
C THR A 366 33.42 -15.75 13.93
N TYR A 367 33.82 -16.29 12.77
CA TYR A 367 35.10 -15.95 12.13
C TYR A 367 34.98 -14.74 11.17
N GLY A 368 33.82 -14.10 11.06
CA GLY A 368 33.61 -12.94 10.19
C GLY A 368 33.60 -13.28 8.69
N VAL A 369 33.33 -14.53 8.33
CA VAL A 369 33.11 -14.97 6.93
C VAL A 369 31.80 -14.38 6.40
N PHE A 370 30.78 -14.31 7.27
CA PHE A 370 29.56 -13.53 7.08
C PHE A 370 29.45 -12.51 8.21
N THR A 371 28.94 -11.31 7.94
CA THR A 371 28.91 -10.21 8.92
C THR A 371 27.52 -9.67 9.17
N ASN A 372 26.55 -9.93 8.28
CA ASN A 372 25.20 -9.42 8.44
C ASN A 372 24.38 -10.24 9.45
N ALA A 373 24.39 -9.78 10.71
CA ALA A 373 23.64 -10.40 11.80
C ALA A 373 22.11 -10.27 11.68
N ALA A 374 21.56 -9.64 10.65
CA ALA A 374 20.11 -9.60 10.39
C ALA A 374 19.63 -10.76 9.51
N LEU A 375 20.54 -11.44 8.81
CA LEU A 375 20.24 -12.60 7.98
C LEU A 375 20.14 -13.88 8.82
N ARG A 376 19.41 -14.89 8.34
CA ARG A 376 18.96 -16.01 9.20
C ARG A 376 19.00 -17.39 8.54
N THR A 377 19.18 -17.43 7.22
CA THR A 377 19.14 -18.65 6.41
C THR A 377 20.52 -18.91 5.80
N TYR A 378 20.97 -20.16 5.80
CA TYR A 378 22.19 -20.61 5.13
C TYR A 378 21.90 -21.75 4.17
N TRP A 379 22.44 -21.70 2.96
CA TRP A 379 22.45 -22.81 2.01
C TRP A 379 23.62 -22.69 1.05
N GLY A 380 23.82 -23.69 0.19
CA GLY A 380 24.86 -23.61 -0.80
C GLY A 380 24.57 -24.46 -2.03
N GLU A 381 25.26 -24.14 -3.11
CA GLU A 381 25.19 -24.86 -4.37
C GLU A 381 26.53 -24.78 -5.11
N TYR A 382 26.77 -25.74 -6.00
CA TYR A 382 27.92 -25.70 -6.88
C TYR A 382 27.58 -24.92 -8.16
N ASP A 383 28.36 -23.88 -8.44
CA ASP A 383 28.26 -23.11 -9.68
C ASP A 383 29.29 -23.63 -10.68
N ALA A 384 28.84 -24.53 -11.55
CA ALA A 384 29.68 -25.14 -12.58
C ALA A 384 30.30 -24.13 -13.56
N SER A 385 29.71 -22.94 -13.71
CA SER A 385 30.24 -21.90 -14.61
C SER A 385 31.48 -21.21 -14.05
N SER A 386 31.62 -21.18 -12.73
CA SER A 386 32.74 -20.53 -12.04
C SER A 386 33.67 -21.48 -11.31
N GLY A 387 33.41 -22.79 -11.34
CA GLY A 387 34.20 -23.79 -10.61
C GLY A 387 34.07 -23.71 -9.08
N CYS A 388 33.21 -22.81 -8.59
CA CYS A 388 33.10 -22.48 -7.17
C CYS A 388 31.87 -23.14 -6.53
N TYR A 389 32.02 -23.56 -5.27
CA TYR A 389 30.90 -23.76 -4.38
C TYR A 389 30.50 -22.42 -3.75
N VAL A 390 29.22 -22.05 -3.82
CA VAL A 390 28.72 -20.79 -3.29
C VAL A 390 27.91 -21.07 -2.04
N ILE A 391 28.33 -20.49 -0.90
CA ILE A 391 27.52 -20.46 0.32
C ILE A 391 26.76 -19.13 0.34
N TYR A 392 25.45 -19.21 0.55
CA TYR A 392 24.54 -18.10 0.68
C TYR A 392 24.15 -17.90 2.14
N HIS A 393 24.17 -16.66 2.60
CA HIS A 393 23.57 -16.21 3.85
C HIS A 393 22.49 -15.18 3.50
N ALA A 394 21.23 -15.47 3.80
CA ALA A 394 20.08 -14.74 3.27
C ALA A 394 18.92 -14.66 4.29
N ARG A 395 17.76 -14.18 3.80
CA ARG A 395 16.49 -13.99 4.52
C ARG A 395 16.52 -12.80 5.47
N TRP A 396 15.63 -11.83 5.23
CA TRP A 396 15.39 -10.70 6.12
C TRP A 396 13.97 -10.76 6.68
N GLY A 397 13.86 -11.11 7.96
CA GLY A 397 12.59 -11.35 8.66
C GLY A 397 12.35 -12.84 8.94
N HIS A 398 11.11 -13.18 9.28
CA HIS A 398 10.74 -14.56 9.70
C HIS A 398 10.62 -15.55 8.53
N GLY A 399 10.44 -15.06 7.29
CA GLY A 399 10.37 -15.89 6.07
C GLY A 399 9.09 -16.72 5.91
N VAL A 400 8.07 -16.44 6.71
CA VAL A 400 6.76 -17.13 6.66
C VAL A 400 5.81 -16.34 5.78
N GLY A 401 5.12 -17.03 4.88
CA GLY A 401 4.17 -16.42 3.96
C GLY A 401 4.84 -15.54 2.91
N MET A 402 4.26 -14.37 2.64
CA MET A 402 4.63 -13.56 1.50
C MET A 402 5.97 -12.84 1.69
N SER A 403 6.91 -13.07 0.77
CA SER A 403 8.07 -12.19 0.60
C SER A 403 7.65 -10.92 -0.14
N GLN A 404 7.90 -9.75 0.45
CA GLN A 404 7.64 -8.47 -0.19
C GLN A 404 8.50 -8.29 -1.44
N ARG A 405 9.77 -8.71 -1.40
CA ARG A 405 10.70 -8.64 -2.53
C ARG A 405 10.35 -9.64 -3.64
N GLY A 406 9.95 -10.85 -3.27
CA GLY A 406 9.51 -11.86 -4.22
C GLY A 406 8.18 -11.47 -4.87
N ALA A 407 7.21 -10.94 -4.12
CA ALA A 407 5.96 -10.39 -4.66
C ALA A 407 6.22 -9.23 -5.64
N GLN A 408 7.15 -8.32 -5.29
CA GLN A 408 7.58 -7.24 -6.20
C GLN A 408 8.15 -7.80 -7.51
N GLN A 409 9.06 -8.77 -7.43
CA GLN A 409 9.70 -9.35 -8.62
C GLN A 409 8.72 -10.15 -9.48
N ARG A 410 7.82 -10.92 -8.86
CA ARG A 410 6.74 -11.64 -9.57
C ARG A 410 5.84 -10.68 -10.34
N ALA A 411 5.44 -9.58 -9.71
CA ALA A 411 4.64 -8.56 -10.37
C ALA A 411 5.39 -7.87 -11.53
N LEU A 412 6.70 -7.62 -11.39
CA LEU A 412 7.54 -7.13 -12.49
C LEU A 412 7.65 -8.12 -13.65
N GLU A 413 7.57 -9.43 -13.37
CA GLU A 413 7.52 -10.51 -14.37
C GLU A 413 6.08 -10.85 -14.81
N GLY A 414 5.10 -9.99 -14.53
CA GLY A 414 3.75 -10.06 -15.08
C GLY A 414 2.72 -10.85 -14.26
N TRP A 415 3.05 -11.28 -13.04
CA TRP A 415 2.10 -11.97 -12.18
C TRP A 415 1.07 -10.99 -11.60
N ASN A 416 -0.20 -11.39 -11.61
CA ASN A 416 -1.25 -10.66 -10.89
C ASN A 416 -1.23 -10.99 -9.38
N TYR A 417 -1.93 -10.17 -8.58
CA TYR A 417 -1.96 -10.32 -7.12
C TYR A 417 -2.53 -11.66 -6.65
N ARG A 418 -3.44 -12.27 -7.41
CA ARG A 418 -4.03 -13.57 -7.06
C ARG A 418 -3.01 -14.69 -7.19
N ASP A 419 -2.21 -14.67 -8.25
CA ASP A 419 -1.17 -15.67 -8.47
C ASP A 419 -0.01 -15.51 -7.48
N ILE A 420 0.34 -14.27 -7.14
CA ILE A 420 1.28 -13.96 -6.06
C ILE A 420 0.80 -14.56 -4.74
N LEU A 421 -0.46 -14.28 -4.35
CA LEU A 421 -1.02 -14.77 -3.09
C LEU A 421 -1.19 -16.29 -3.08
N ARG A 422 -1.57 -16.92 -4.20
CA ARG A 422 -1.64 -18.38 -4.32
C ARG A 422 -0.27 -19.05 -4.14
N PHE A 423 0.80 -18.43 -4.63
CA PHE A 423 2.15 -18.94 -4.40
C PHE A 423 2.53 -18.91 -2.92
N TYR A 424 2.29 -17.78 -2.24
CA TYR A 424 2.69 -17.61 -0.84
C TYR A 424 1.76 -18.24 0.19
N TYR A 425 0.49 -18.42 -0.17
CA TYR A 425 -0.56 -19.02 0.66
C TYR A 425 -1.30 -20.14 -0.09
N PRO A 426 -0.61 -21.22 -0.51
CA PRO A 426 -1.16 -22.22 -1.44
C PRO A 426 -2.32 -23.05 -0.87
N GLY A 427 -2.48 -23.09 0.46
CA GLY A 427 -3.63 -23.72 1.11
C GLY A 427 -4.84 -22.81 1.28
N ALA A 428 -4.74 -21.55 0.85
CA ALA A 428 -5.78 -20.54 1.04
C ALA A 428 -6.68 -20.39 -0.20
N SER A 429 -7.91 -19.96 0.04
CA SER A 429 -8.87 -19.58 -1.00
C SER A 429 -9.36 -18.15 -0.80
N PHE A 430 -9.61 -17.45 -1.90
CA PHE A 430 -10.22 -16.12 -1.88
C PHE A 430 -11.66 -16.21 -1.36
N SER A 431 -12.03 -15.24 -0.52
CA SER A 431 -13.39 -15.02 -0.05
C SER A 431 -13.63 -13.51 0.05
N THR A 432 -14.87 -13.11 0.32
CA THR A 432 -15.23 -11.71 0.50
C THR A 432 -15.70 -11.42 1.92
N ILE A 433 -15.49 -10.18 2.35
CA ILE A 433 -16.10 -9.59 3.54
C ILE A 433 -16.96 -8.39 3.11
N ALA A 434 -18.03 -8.12 3.85
CA ALA A 434 -18.75 -6.88 3.72
C ALA A 434 -17.95 -5.76 4.41
N VAL A 435 -17.64 -4.70 3.68
CA VAL A 435 -17.04 -3.48 4.20
C VAL A 435 -17.91 -2.33 3.68
N SER A 436 -18.49 -1.55 4.59
CA SER A 436 -19.24 -0.35 4.24
C SER A 436 -18.32 0.86 4.18
N GLU A 437 -18.69 1.86 3.38
CA GLU A 437 -18.03 3.15 3.48
C GLU A 437 -18.25 3.75 4.88
N PRO A 438 -17.23 4.42 5.44
CA PRO A 438 -17.36 5.02 6.76
C PRO A 438 -18.30 6.23 6.70
N ALA A 439 -19.40 6.17 7.43
CA ALA A 439 -20.34 7.27 7.57
C ALA A 439 -19.76 8.41 8.42
N ASP A 440 -20.16 9.64 8.13
CA ASP A 440 -19.82 10.80 8.95
C ASP A 440 -20.51 10.68 10.32
N PRO A 441 -19.80 10.89 11.44
CA PRO A 441 -20.40 10.76 12.75
C PRO A 441 -21.33 11.95 13.06
N VAL A 442 -22.49 11.66 13.65
CA VAL A 442 -23.45 12.69 14.06
C VAL A 442 -22.94 13.43 15.29
N LYS A 443 -22.86 14.75 15.20
CA LYS A 443 -22.41 15.61 16.30
C LYS A 443 -23.49 15.77 17.38
N PRO A 444 -23.13 15.73 18.67
CA PRO A 444 -24.08 15.99 19.76
C PRO A 444 -24.77 17.35 19.61
N GLY A 445 -26.10 17.33 19.53
CA GLY A 445 -26.92 18.54 19.45
C GLY A 445 -27.28 18.99 18.02
N GLU A 446 -26.66 18.42 17.00
CA GLU A 446 -27.09 18.60 15.61
C GLU A 446 -28.21 17.61 15.28
N THR A 447 -29.32 18.11 14.71
CA THR A 447 -30.30 17.23 14.06
C THR A 447 -29.64 16.60 12.84
N PRO A 448 -29.74 15.26 12.64
CA PRO A 448 -29.29 14.62 11.42
C PRO A 448 -29.87 15.34 10.20
N ASP A 449 -29.10 15.41 9.11
CA ASP A 449 -29.62 15.91 7.84
C ASP A 449 -30.91 15.14 7.50
N ALA A 450 -31.94 15.84 7.04
CA ALA A 450 -33.26 15.28 6.75
C ALA A 450 -33.20 14.14 5.70
N SER A 451 -32.08 14.05 4.98
CA SER A 451 -31.68 13.00 4.06
C SER A 451 -31.45 11.62 4.71
N GLU A 452 -31.30 11.53 6.04
CA GLU A 452 -31.05 10.29 6.79
C GLU A 452 -32.25 9.82 7.65
N VAL A 453 -33.39 10.51 7.57
CA VAL A 453 -34.61 10.14 8.32
C VAL A 453 -35.46 9.20 7.45
N PRO A 454 -35.80 7.98 7.92
CA PRO A 454 -36.77 7.13 7.23
C PRO A 454 -38.09 7.88 7.02
N GLU A 455 -38.69 7.83 5.83
CA GLU A 455 -39.95 8.52 5.56
C GLU A 455 -41.01 8.20 6.64
N GLY A 456 -41.55 9.24 7.28
CA GLY A 456 -42.68 9.12 8.22
C GLY A 456 -42.34 9.04 9.72
N VAL A 457 -41.12 9.37 10.17
CA VAL A 457 -40.79 9.44 11.61
C VAL A 457 -40.30 10.82 12.05
N THR A 458 -40.87 11.35 13.14
CA THR A 458 -40.48 12.64 13.73
C THR A 458 -39.52 12.41 14.91
N LEU A 459 -38.40 13.13 14.96
CA LEU A 459 -37.51 13.08 16.13
C LEU A 459 -38.25 13.63 17.36
N THR A 460 -38.28 12.86 18.46
CA THR A 460 -39.03 13.21 19.68
C THR A 460 -38.13 13.64 20.84
N GLY A 461 -36.84 13.31 20.80
CA GLY A 461 -35.89 13.62 21.86
C GLY A 461 -34.60 12.82 21.73
N TYR A 462 -33.77 12.87 22.76
CA TYR A 462 -32.51 12.12 22.84
C TYR A 462 -32.47 11.28 24.11
N GLY A 463 -31.89 10.09 24.01
CA GLY A 463 -31.72 9.17 25.12
C GLY A 463 -30.26 8.98 25.49
N THR A 464 -29.93 8.94 26.78
CA THR A 464 -28.62 8.52 27.29
C THR A 464 -28.72 7.11 27.83
N VAL A 465 -27.94 6.18 27.30
CA VAL A 465 -27.97 4.78 27.70
C VAL A 465 -27.38 4.62 29.10
N THR A 466 -28.16 4.11 30.06
CA THR A 466 -27.80 4.04 31.49
C THR A 466 -27.05 2.76 31.88
N GLY A 467 -27.01 1.77 30.97
CA GLY A 467 -26.33 0.48 31.13
C GLY A 467 -26.13 -0.22 29.78
N ASN A 468 -25.29 -1.25 29.70
CA ASN A 468 -25.09 -1.97 28.44
C ASN A 468 -26.39 -2.68 27.99
N VAL A 469 -26.94 -2.28 26.84
CA VAL A 469 -28.27 -2.72 26.37
C VAL A 469 -28.22 -3.15 24.90
N ASN A 470 -28.99 -4.17 24.54
CA ASN A 470 -29.11 -4.64 23.16
C ASN A 470 -29.95 -3.66 22.32
N PHE A 471 -29.43 -3.27 21.15
CA PHE A 471 -30.16 -2.55 20.11
C PHE A 471 -30.69 -3.54 19.08
N ARG A 472 -32.00 -3.57 18.82
CA ARG A 472 -32.71 -4.68 18.17
C ARG A 472 -33.51 -4.25 16.95
N LYS A 473 -33.81 -5.19 16.05
CA LYS A 473 -34.64 -4.96 14.84
C LYS A 473 -36.11 -4.63 15.13
N GLY A 474 -36.58 -4.89 16.35
CA GLY A 474 -37.98 -4.66 16.74
C GLY A 474 -38.16 -4.44 18.24
N PRO A 475 -39.33 -3.95 18.69
CA PRO A 475 -39.60 -3.54 20.07
C PRO A 475 -39.91 -4.74 20.98
N GLY A 476 -38.90 -5.58 21.24
CA GLY A 476 -39.03 -6.78 22.07
C GLY A 476 -37.71 -7.54 22.23
N THR A 477 -37.61 -8.39 23.24
CA THR A 477 -36.38 -9.19 23.49
C THR A 477 -36.21 -10.36 22.53
N GLU A 478 -37.28 -10.73 21.83
CA GLU A 478 -37.36 -11.77 20.79
C GLU A 478 -36.76 -11.34 19.45
N TYR A 479 -36.66 -10.03 19.19
CA TYR A 479 -36.09 -9.52 17.94
C TYR A 479 -34.57 -9.61 17.95
N GLU A 480 -33.99 -9.93 16.79
CA GLU A 480 -32.53 -9.97 16.60
C GLU A 480 -31.89 -8.65 17.00
N SER A 481 -30.71 -8.73 17.62
CA SER A 481 -29.91 -7.58 18.02
C SER A 481 -28.99 -7.14 16.87
N TYR A 482 -28.98 -5.87 16.52
CA TYR A 482 -27.93 -5.25 15.71
C TYR A 482 -26.60 -5.17 16.47
N GLY A 483 -26.65 -4.99 17.78
CA GLY A 483 -25.47 -4.92 18.65
C GLY A 483 -25.82 -4.50 20.06
N LYS A 484 -24.81 -4.11 20.86
CA LYS A 484 -25.01 -3.52 22.19
C LYS A 484 -24.61 -2.06 22.19
N LEU A 485 -25.49 -1.22 22.73
CA LEU A 485 -25.18 0.14 23.12
C LEU A 485 -24.55 0.11 24.50
N THR A 486 -23.44 0.82 24.67
CA THR A 486 -22.72 0.87 25.95
C THR A 486 -23.29 1.94 26.86
N LYS A 487 -23.14 1.77 28.17
CA LYS A 487 -23.47 2.81 29.15
C LYS A 487 -22.79 4.14 28.78
N GLY A 488 -23.56 5.22 28.73
CA GLY A 488 -23.15 6.56 28.33
C GLY A 488 -23.41 6.88 26.86
N SER A 489 -23.78 5.91 26.02
CA SER A 489 -24.10 6.16 24.60
C SER A 489 -25.31 7.08 24.49
N ARG A 490 -25.21 8.15 23.71
CA ARG A 490 -26.34 9.04 23.41
C ARG A 490 -26.96 8.65 22.08
N ILE A 491 -28.28 8.53 22.03
CA ILE A 491 -29.04 8.04 20.87
C ILE A 491 -30.21 8.98 20.52
N PRO A 492 -30.55 9.18 19.24
CA PRO A 492 -31.77 9.88 18.85
C PRO A 492 -32.99 9.00 19.08
N VAL A 493 -34.09 9.55 19.57
CA VAL A 493 -35.33 8.80 19.82
C VAL A 493 -36.45 9.37 18.95
N TYR A 494 -36.97 8.55 18.05
CA TYR A 494 -38.01 8.92 17.07
C TYR A 494 -39.42 8.52 17.49
N GLY A 495 -39.56 7.84 18.63
CA GLY A 495 -40.82 7.42 19.16
C GLY A 495 -40.67 6.29 20.16
N LYS A 496 -41.78 5.94 20.81
CA LYS A 496 -41.84 4.88 21.81
C LYS A 496 -42.91 3.87 21.41
N SER A 497 -42.55 2.59 21.39
CA SER A 497 -43.47 1.47 21.14
C SER A 497 -43.41 0.53 22.35
N GLY A 498 -44.42 0.62 23.23
CA GLY A 498 -44.41 -0.09 24.51
C GLY A 498 -43.24 0.36 25.41
N SER A 499 -42.46 -0.59 25.92
CA SER A 499 -41.25 -0.33 26.74
C SER A 499 -39.98 -0.14 25.91
N TRP A 500 -40.08 0.21 24.63
CA TRP A 500 -38.94 0.33 23.72
C TRP A 500 -38.94 1.69 23.00
N TYR A 501 -37.78 2.34 22.94
CA TYR A 501 -37.55 3.53 22.12
C TYR A 501 -37.06 3.13 20.74
N ARG A 502 -37.66 3.70 19.68
CA ARG A 502 -37.16 3.59 18.31
C ARG A 502 -36.02 4.57 18.12
N SER A 503 -34.90 4.10 17.59
CA SER A 503 -33.68 4.88 17.37
C SER A 503 -33.03 4.44 16.07
N VAL A 504 -32.19 5.30 15.51
CA VAL A 504 -31.31 5.00 14.39
C VAL A 504 -29.90 5.17 14.91
N VAL A 505 -29.13 4.08 14.94
CA VAL A 505 -27.75 4.05 15.42
C VAL A 505 -26.89 3.35 14.38
N ASP A 506 -25.79 3.98 13.96
CA ASP A 506 -24.88 3.46 12.93
C ASP A 506 -25.60 3.08 11.61
N GLY A 507 -26.62 3.86 11.23
CA GLY A 507 -27.43 3.61 10.02
C GLY A 507 -28.49 2.51 10.16
N TYR A 508 -28.59 1.84 11.31
CA TYR A 508 -29.59 0.82 11.57
C TYR A 508 -30.81 1.39 12.28
N ASP A 509 -31.98 1.26 11.67
CA ASP A 509 -33.27 1.55 12.29
C ASP A 509 -33.69 0.38 13.20
N GLY A 510 -33.82 0.67 14.50
CA GLY A 510 -34.03 -0.34 15.52
C GLY A 510 -34.62 0.21 16.81
N TYR A 511 -34.60 -0.64 17.84
CA TYR A 511 -35.25 -0.43 19.11
C TYR A 511 -34.33 -0.76 20.28
N VAL A 512 -34.39 0.07 21.32
CA VAL A 512 -33.67 -0.12 22.59
C VAL A 512 -34.65 -0.09 23.76
N SER A 513 -34.38 -0.89 24.80
CA SER A 513 -35.23 -0.91 25.99
C SER A 513 -35.23 0.45 26.69
N ALA A 514 -36.41 0.99 26.94
CA ALA A 514 -36.59 2.28 27.61
C ALA A 514 -36.08 2.26 29.05
N ASP A 515 -36.01 1.10 29.69
CA ASP A 515 -35.48 0.95 31.06
C ASP A 515 -33.98 1.27 31.15
N TYR A 516 -33.28 1.23 30.02
CA TYR A 516 -31.86 1.50 29.89
C TYR A 516 -31.57 2.84 29.23
N VAL A 517 -32.56 3.72 29.08
CA VAL A 517 -32.42 5.00 28.40
C VAL A 517 -33.02 6.11 29.23
N ASP A 518 -32.16 7.01 29.70
CA ASP A 518 -32.56 8.28 30.31
C ASP A 518 -32.92 9.27 29.18
N PHE A 519 -34.22 9.47 28.98
CA PHE A 519 -34.77 10.17 27.82
C PHE A 519 -35.06 11.64 28.13
N VAL A 520 -34.57 12.53 27.27
CA VAL A 520 -34.79 13.97 27.29
C VAL A 520 -35.62 14.36 26.06
N PRO A 521 -36.88 14.79 26.22
CA PRO A 521 -37.71 15.24 25.10
C PRO A 521 -37.23 16.56 24.51
N LEU A 522 -37.54 16.81 23.24
CA LEU A 522 -37.36 18.14 22.62
C LEU A 522 -38.42 19.12 23.15
N GLU A 523 -38.02 20.36 23.45
CA GLU A 523 -38.97 21.38 23.93
C GLU A 523 -40.07 21.63 22.88
N GLY A 524 -41.34 21.46 23.28
CA GLY A 524 -42.51 21.73 22.44
C GLY A 524 -43.28 20.51 21.91
N SER A 525 -42.84 19.27 22.15
CA SER A 525 -43.60 18.07 21.74
C SER A 525 -44.52 17.55 22.86
N THR A 526 -45.83 17.78 22.77
CA THR A 526 -46.83 17.08 23.60
C THR A 526 -47.09 15.66 23.07
N PRO A 527 -47.22 14.63 23.93
CA PRO A 527 -47.48 13.27 23.48
C PRO A 527 -48.96 13.06 23.13
N ALA A 528 -49.25 12.58 21.92
CA ALA A 528 -50.58 12.12 21.53
C ALA A 528 -50.91 10.73 22.17
N PRO A 529 -52.19 10.43 22.47
CA PRO A 529 -52.57 9.27 23.27
C PRO A 529 -52.54 7.94 22.49
N THR A 530 -52.24 6.89 23.25
CA THR A 530 -52.15 5.46 22.88
C THR A 530 -53.48 4.84 22.42
N PRO A 531 -53.50 4.02 21.35
CA PRO A 531 -54.48 2.93 21.18
C PRO A 531 -53.94 1.60 21.74
N ALA A 532 -54.80 0.84 22.43
CA ALA A 532 -54.53 -0.46 23.06
C ALA A 532 -54.75 -1.67 22.08
N PRO A 533 -54.32 -2.90 22.43
CA PRO A 533 -53.63 -3.83 21.52
C PRO A 533 -54.51 -4.92 20.87
N THR A 534 -54.05 -5.53 19.76
CA THR A 534 -54.16 -6.99 19.43
C THR A 534 -53.32 -7.37 18.19
N ALA A 535 -52.43 -8.36 18.37
CA ALA A 535 -51.83 -9.37 17.47
C ALA A 535 -51.02 -9.00 16.17
N THR A 536 -49.69 -9.05 16.31
CA THR A 536 -48.58 -9.67 15.52
C THR A 536 -48.78 -10.23 14.08
N PRO A 537 -47.71 -10.36 13.26
CA PRO A 537 -46.90 -9.35 12.55
C PRO A 537 -46.82 -9.61 11.01
N VAL A 538 -45.97 -8.84 10.28
CA VAL A 538 -45.27 -9.10 8.97
C VAL A 538 -45.47 -7.98 7.91
N PRO A 539 -44.46 -7.51 7.15
CA PRO A 539 -43.21 -6.82 7.50
C PRO A 539 -43.01 -5.48 6.70
N SER A 540 -41.95 -4.73 7.01
CA SER A 540 -41.51 -3.50 6.29
C SER A 540 -40.47 -3.83 5.16
N PRO A 541 -40.10 -2.86 4.28
CA PRO A 541 -39.62 -3.10 2.91
C PRO A 541 -38.11 -3.39 2.75
N THR A 542 -37.79 -3.75 1.50
CA THR A 542 -36.64 -4.48 0.93
C THR A 542 -35.39 -3.60 0.60
N PRO A 543 -34.16 -4.19 0.59
CA PRO A 543 -32.89 -3.58 0.16
C PRO A 543 -32.80 -3.20 -1.34
N GLU A 544 -31.85 -2.31 -1.66
CA GLU A 544 -31.52 -1.83 -3.02
C GLU A 544 -31.50 -2.93 -4.09
N GLN A 545 -32.21 -2.67 -5.19
CA GLN A 545 -32.65 -3.66 -6.15
C GLN A 545 -31.64 -3.86 -7.30
N PRO A 546 -31.26 -5.11 -7.65
CA PRO A 546 -30.42 -5.41 -8.82
C PRO A 546 -31.10 -5.02 -10.15
N ALA A 547 -30.29 -4.79 -11.19
CA ALA A 547 -30.77 -4.44 -12.53
C ALA A 547 -31.76 -5.49 -13.07
N ILE A 548 -32.90 -5.05 -13.62
CA ILE A 548 -33.96 -5.92 -14.12
C ILE A 548 -33.50 -6.60 -15.42
N LEU A 549 -33.48 -7.93 -15.43
CA LEU A 549 -33.20 -8.78 -16.58
C LEU A 549 -34.39 -8.86 -17.55
N GLY A 550 -35.60 -8.65 -17.04
CA GLY A 550 -36.84 -8.51 -17.80
C GLY A 550 -38.09 -8.87 -16.98
N THR A 551 -39.28 -8.52 -17.44
CA THR A 551 -40.55 -9.04 -16.88
C THR A 551 -40.96 -10.29 -17.63
N GLY A 552 -41.74 -11.17 -17.02
CA GLY A 552 -42.15 -12.43 -17.64
C GLY A 552 -43.31 -13.11 -16.93
N SER A 553 -43.65 -14.31 -17.36
CA SER A 553 -44.69 -15.13 -16.73
C SER A 553 -44.33 -16.61 -16.66
N ILE A 554 -44.93 -17.30 -15.69
CA ILE A 554 -44.79 -18.74 -15.49
C ILE A 554 -45.54 -19.51 -16.58
N THR A 555 -44.89 -20.47 -17.24
CA THR A 555 -45.46 -21.21 -18.38
C THR A 555 -46.12 -22.54 -18.01
N ALA A 556 -45.92 -23.04 -16.78
CA ALA A 556 -46.44 -24.32 -16.28
C ALA A 556 -47.27 -24.16 -14.98
N LYS A 557 -48.11 -25.14 -14.64
CA LYS A 557 -48.87 -25.15 -13.38
C LYS A 557 -48.02 -25.68 -12.21
N ASP A 558 -48.25 -25.17 -11.01
CA ASP A 558 -47.65 -25.64 -9.76
C ASP A 558 -46.11 -25.58 -9.70
N VAL A 559 -45.51 -24.54 -10.29
CA VAL A 559 -44.06 -24.37 -10.33
C VAL A 559 -43.54 -23.96 -8.94
N ASN A 560 -42.54 -24.67 -8.43
CA ASN A 560 -41.98 -24.38 -7.12
C ASN A 560 -41.15 -23.08 -7.16
N PHE A 561 -41.56 -22.10 -6.36
CA PHE A 561 -40.80 -20.89 -6.04
C PHE A 561 -39.99 -21.14 -4.78
N ARG A 562 -38.67 -21.01 -4.83
CA ARG A 562 -37.75 -21.57 -3.82
C ARG A 562 -36.83 -20.51 -3.21
N THR A 563 -36.22 -20.86 -2.08
CA THR A 563 -35.21 -20.01 -1.40
C THR A 563 -33.84 -20.02 -2.08
N GLY A 564 -33.59 -20.92 -3.06
CA GLY A 564 -32.33 -21.00 -3.78
C GLY A 564 -32.41 -21.73 -5.13
N PRO A 565 -31.38 -21.63 -5.98
CA PRO A 565 -31.38 -22.04 -7.40
C PRO A 565 -31.11 -23.54 -7.60
N ALA A 566 -31.82 -24.41 -6.86
CA ALA A 566 -31.82 -25.85 -7.08
C ALA A 566 -33.08 -26.51 -6.47
N THR A 567 -33.37 -27.74 -6.88
CA THR A 567 -34.52 -28.51 -6.35
C THR A 567 -34.36 -28.93 -4.88
N SER A 568 -33.13 -28.88 -4.34
CA SER A 568 -32.81 -29.16 -2.93
C SER A 568 -33.20 -28.03 -1.97
N TYR A 569 -33.41 -26.81 -2.46
CA TYR A 569 -33.81 -25.67 -1.63
C TYR A 569 -35.31 -25.71 -1.32
N SER A 570 -35.68 -25.28 -0.11
CA SER A 570 -37.06 -25.24 0.36
C SER A 570 -37.97 -24.44 -0.58
N SER A 571 -39.18 -24.95 -0.82
CA SER A 571 -40.20 -24.24 -1.58
C SER A 571 -40.87 -23.20 -0.69
N LEU A 572 -40.86 -21.93 -1.12
CA LEU A 572 -41.60 -20.82 -0.51
C LEU A 572 -43.10 -20.95 -0.79
N LYS A 573 -43.47 -21.13 -2.07
CA LYS A 573 -44.85 -21.44 -2.51
C LYS A 573 -44.85 -22.07 -3.91
N LYS A 574 -46.02 -22.51 -4.38
CA LYS A 574 -46.24 -22.94 -5.77
C LYS A 574 -46.87 -21.80 -6.58
N LEU A 575 -46.37 -21.59 -7.79
CA LEU A 575 -46.86 -20.57 -8.72
C LEU A 575 -47.74 -21.21 -9.79
N ALA A 576 -48.85 -20.54 -10.12
CA ALA A 576 -49.76 -20.98 -11.16
C ALA A 576 -49.23 -20.59 -12.55
N ARG A 577 -49.77 -21.25 -13.59
CA ARG A 577 -49.48 -20.87 -14.98
C ARG A 577 -50.04 -19.46 -15.23
N GLY A 578 -49.23 -18.61 -15.83
CA GLY A 578 -49.57 -17.22 -16.13
C GLY A 578 -49.20 -16.23 -15.01
N THR A 579 -48.70 -16.70 -13.86
CA THR A 579 -48.23 -15.81 -12.80
C THR A 579 -47.11 -14.91 -13.33
N GLU A 580 -47.30 -13.59 -13.23
CA GLU A 580 -46.32 -12.60 -13.66
C GLU A 580 -45.16 -12.49 -12.68
N LEU A 581 -43.98 -12.18 -13.19
CA LEU A 581 -42.75 -12.06 -12.43
C LEU A 581 -41.81 -11.01 -13.04
N THR A 582 -40.92 -10.48 -12.22
CA THR A 582 -39.77 -9.67 -12.67
C THR A 582 -38.50 -10.44 -12.39
N ALA A 583 -37.71 -10.73 -13.42
CA ALA A 583 -36.44 -11.43 -13.31
C ALA A 583 -35.27 -10.44 -13.18
N TYR A 584 -34.33 -10.77 -12.30
CA TYR A 584 -33.19 -9.92 -11.96
C TYR A 584 -31.83 -10.57 -12.22
N ALA A 585 -31.75 -11.89 -12.14
CA ALA A 585 -30.53 -12.66 -12.39
C ALA A 585 -30.89 -14.04 -12.95
N LEU A 586 -30.04 -14.61 -13.81
CA LEU A 586 -30.10 -16.01 -14.22
C LEU A 586 -28.86 -16.72 -13.67
N GLN A 587 -29.06 -17.68 -12.77
CA GLN A 587 -27.98 -18.46 -12.16
C GLN A 587 -28.31 -19.94 -12.23
N ASN A 588 -27.42 -20.74 -12.84
CA ASN A 588 -27.52 -22.21 -12.88
C ASN A 588 -28.87 -22.74 -13.41
N GLY A 589 -29.50 -22.06 -14.37
CA GLY A 589 -30.81 -22.46 -14.93
C GLY A 589 -32.02 -22.08 -14.07
N TRP A 590 -31.85 -21.17 -13.10
CA TRP A 590 -32.92 -20.60 -12.28
C TRP A 590 -32.88 -19.08 -12.37
N TYR A 591 -34.04 -18.47 -12.60
CA TYR A 591 -34.18 -17.02 -12.47
C TYR A 591 -34.36 -16.65 -11.01
N TYR A 592 -33.62 -15.66 -10.54
CA TYR A 592 -33.97 -14.89 -9.35
C TYR A 592 -35.05 -13.88 -9.75
N VAL A 593 -36.23 -14.02 -9.14
CA VAL A 593 -37.43 -13.28 -9.53
C VAL A 593 -38.14 -12.67 -8.33
N SER A 594 -38.87 -11.59 -8.56
CA SER A 594 -39.91 -11.09 -7.65
C SER A 594 -41.27 -11.47 -8.21
N VAL A 595 -42.12 -12.04 -7.35
CA VAL A 595 -43.52 -12.36 -7.63
C VAL A 595 -44.36 -11.77 -6.49
N GLU A 596 -45.21 -10.80 -6.79
CA GLU A 596 -46.06 -10.10 -5.80
C GLU A 596 -45.25 -9.52 -4.63
N GLY A 597 -44.04 -9.01 -4.89
CA GLY A 597 -43.15 -8.42 -3.88
C GLY A 597 -42.34 -9.43 -3.06
N VAL A 598 -42.53 -10.74 -3.27
CA VAL A 598 -41.71 -11.79 -2.64
C VAL A 598 -40.60 -12.22 -3.58
N TYR A 599 -39.37 -12.25 -3.08
CA TYR A 599 -38.19 -12.64 -3.84
C TYR A 599 -37.82 -14.11 -3.65
N GLY A 600 -37.34 -14.75 -4.71
CA GLY A 600 -36.94 -16.15 -4.67
C GLY A 600 -36.52 -16.66 -6.05
N TYR A 601 -36.37 -17.97 -6.16
CA TYR A 601 -35.86 -18.63 -7.36
C TYR A 601 -36.94 -19.47 -8.03
N VAL A 602 -37.04 -19.36 -9.35
CA VAL A 602 -37.90 -20.21 -10.18
C VAL A 602 -37.11 -20.79 -11.34
N SER A 603 -37.38 -22.04 -11.72
CA SER A 603 -36.60 -22.71 -12.75
C SER A 603 -36.85 -22.03 -14.10
N ALA A 604 -35.77 -21.65 -14.79
CA ALA A 604 -35.83 -20.86 -16.02
C ALA A 604 -36.60 -21.56 -17.15
N GLN A 605 -36.65 -22.90 -17.15
CA GLN A 605 -37.43 -23.69 -18.10
C GLN A 605 -38.95 -23.44 -18.02
N TYR A 606 -39.44 -22.87 -16.92
CA TYR A 606 -40.86 -22.57 -16.71
C TYR A 606 -41.18 -21.07 -16.76
N VAL A 607 -40.26 -20.24 -17.28
CA VAL A 607 -40.43 -18.79 -17.37
C VAL A 607 -40.36 -18.34 -18.82
N LYS A 608 -41.27 -17.47 -19.23
CA LYS A 608 -41.22 -16.73 -20.50
C LYS A 608 -41.07 -15.23 -20.22
N LEU A 609 -39.92 -14.65 -20.57
CA LEU A 609 -39.69 -13.20 -20.46
C LEU A 609 -40.30 -12.44 -21.66
N ALA A 610 -40.80 -11.24 -21.43
CA ALA A 610 -41.27 -10.26 -22.42
C ALA A 610 -40.37 -9.01 -22.38
N GLN A 611 -40.15 -8.34 -23.51
CA GLN A 611 -39.23 -7.20 -23.57
C GLN A 611 -39.86 -5.89 -24.09
N ALA A 612 -39.40 -4.80 -23.44
CA ALA A 612 -39.36 -3.36 -23.75
C ALA A 612 -40.45 -2.40 -23.20
N VAL A 613 -40.02 -1.47 -22.31
CA VAL A 613 -40.28 0.00 -22.37
C VAL A 613 -39.07 0.75 -21.74
N PRO A 614 -38.56 1.85 -22.35
CA PRO A 614 -37.41 2.64 -21.88
C PRO A 614 -37.81 3.93 -21.14
N LEU A 615 -36.94 4.46 -20.24
CA LEU A 615 -36.93 5.86 -19.72
C LEU A 615 -35.75 6.08 -18.73
N PRO A 616 -35.41 7.34 -18.37
CA PRO A 616 -34.57 8.32 -19.04
C PRO A 616 -33.10 8.32 -18.55
N THR A 617 -32.20 8.90 -19.35
CA THR A 617 -30.75 8.99 -19.08
C THR A 617 -30.38 10.21 -18.22
N PRO A 618 -29.71 10.05 -17.07
CA PRO A 618 -28.89 11.10 -16.46
C PRO A 618 -27.47 11.06 -17.03
N GLU A 619 -26.90 12.23 -17.33
CA GLU A 619 -25.52 12.39 -17.80
C GLU A 619 -24.51 11.74 -16.86
N GLN A 620 -23.81 10.72 -17.37
CA GLN A 620 -22.72 10.02 -16.70
C GLN A 620 -21.39 10.51 -17.27
N THR A 621 -20.51 10.99 -16.41
CA THR A 621 -19.10 11.25 -16.72
C THR A 621 -18.41 9.91 -17.01
N ALA A 622 -17.87 9.79 -18.24
CA ALA A 622 -17.27 8.56 -18.74
C ALA A 622 -16.00 8.16 -17.96
N LYS A 623 -16.06 6.99 -17.32
CA LYS A 623 -14.92 6.17 -16.88
C LYS A 623 -14.42 5.37 -18.09
N PRO A 624 -13.11 5.15 -18.30
CA PRO A 624 -12.64 4.35 -19.43
C PRO A 624 -13.09 2.90 -19.29
N GLU A 625 -13.70 2.35 -20.34
CA GLU A 625 -14.18 0.96 -20.41
C GLU A 625 -13.02 -0.05 -20.49
N PRO A 626 -13.18 -1.26 -19.94
CA PRO A 626 -12.13 -2.27 -19.95
C PRO A 626 -11.83 -2.76 -21.37
N THR A 627 -10.54 -2.94 -21.67
CA THR A 627 -10.04 -3.59 -22.89
C THR A 627 -9.35 -4.90 -22.55
N TYR A 628 -9.33 -5.83 -23.50
CA TYR A 628 -8.71 -7.14 -23.35
C TYR A 628 -7.60 -7.34 -24.38
N SER A 629 -6.49 -7.96 -23.99
CA SER A 629 -5.47 -8.42 -24.93
C SER A 629 -5.83 -9.83 -25.40
N ALA A 630 -5.85 -10.05 -26.71
CA ALA A 630 -6.17 -11.34 -27.31
C ALA A 630 -5.22 -11.66 -28.48
N GLU A 631 -5.18 -12.93 -28.88
CA GLU A 631 -4.44 -13.40 -30.04
C GLU A 631 -5.42 -13.90 -31.12
N ALA A 632 -5.26 -13.44 -32.35
CA ALA A 632 -6.14 -13.86 -33.44
C ALA A 632 -5.85 -15.31 -33.86
N GLY A 633 -6.90 -16.08 -34.12
CA GLY A 633 -6.83 -17.46 -34.59
C GLY A 633 -7.98 -17.80 -35.54
N LEU A 634 -7.88 -18.95 -36.19
CA LEU A 634 -8.88 -19.46 -37.12
C LEU A 634 -9.36 -20.86 -36.72
N VAL A 635 -10.66 -21.10 -36.81
CA VAL A 635 -11.24 -22.42 -36.59
C VAL A 635 -10.85 -23.35 -37.74
N THR A 636 -10.25 -24.51 -37.43
CA THR A 636 -9.62 -25.40 -38.43
C THR A 636 -10.60 -26.34 -39.15
N ARG A 637 -11.84 -26.48 -38.66
CA ARG A 637 -12.90 -27.32 -39.24
C ARG A 637 -14.31 -26.81 -38.95
N SER A 638 -15.29 -27.22 -39.75
CA SER A 638 -16.70 -26.90 -39.53
C SER A 638 -17.34 -27.68 -38.38
N GLY A 639 -18.37 -27.10 -37.77
CA GLY A 639 -19.16 -27.71 -36.70
C GLY A 639 -18.51 -27.67 -35.31
N VAL A 640 -17.51 -26.81 -35.08
CA VAL A 640 -16.82 -26.69 -33.79
C VAL A 640 -17.74 -26.05 -32.76
N ASN A 641 -17.93 -26.72 -31.62
CA ASN A 641 -18.85 -26.24 -30.58
C ASN A 641 -18.21 -25.10 -29.79
N PHE A 642 -18.80 -23.91 -29.85
CA PHE A 642 -18.54 -22.79 -28.95
C PHE A 642 -19.50 -22.87 -27.76
N ARG A 643 -18.96 -22.89 -26.54
CA ARG A 643 -19.68 -23.28 -25.32
C ARG A 643 -19.58 -22.24 -24.22
N ALA A 644 -20.50 -22.30 -23.27
CA ALA A 644 -20.55 -21.37 -22.15
C ALA A 644 -19.41 -21.61 -21.13
N ASP A 645 -18.93 -22.86 -20.99
CA ASP A 645 -17.80 -23.24 -20.14
C ASP A 645 -16.82 -24.19 -20.86
N ALA A 646 -15.64 -24.35 -20.27
CA ALA A 646 -14.57 -25.29 -20.66
C ALA A 646 -14.94 -26.78 -20.41
N SER A 647 -16.09 -27.21 -20.90
CA SER A 647 -16.59 -28.59 -20.73
C SER A 647 -17.42 -29.02 -21.93
N SER A 648 -17.24 -30.28 -22.37
CA SER A 648 -18.05 -30.88 -23.42
C SER A 648 -19.53 -31.07 -23.01
N ALA A 649 -19.80 -31.04 -21.70
CA ALA A 649 -21.15 -31.07 -21.13
C ALA A 649 -21.79 -29.68 -20.99
N SER A 650 -21.02 -28.59 -21.15
CA SER A 650 -21.55 -27.22 -21.03
C SER A 650 -22.43 -26.85 -22.22
N ALA A 651 -23.37 -25.94 -21.99
CA ALA A 651 -24.31 -25.47 -23.01
C ALA A 651 -23.56 -24.96 -24.24
N ARG A 652 -23.99 -25.43 -25.41
CA ARG A 652 -23.46 -24.96 -26.69
C ARG A 652 -24.09 -23.61 -27.00
N LEU A 653 -23.28 -22.56 -27.02
CA LEU A 653 -23.68 -21.22 -27.44
C LEU A 653 -23.95 -21.20 -28.94
N ARG A 654 -23.04 -21.76 -29.75
CA ARG A 654 -23.21 -21.95 -31.20
C ARG A 654 -22.22 -22.97 -31.78
N GLN A 655 -22.34 -23.27 -33.07
CA GLN A 655 -21.32 -23.99 -33.83
C GLN A 655 -20.61 -23.03 -34.78
N LEU A 656 -19.30 -23.16 -34.87
CA LEU A 656 -18.44 -22.34 -35.73
C LEU A 656 -18.06 -23.13 -36.98
N GLU A 657 -17.98 -22.43 -38.10
CA GLU A 657 -17.58 -22.99 -39.39
C GLU A 657 -16.05 -22.92 -39.57
N LYS A 658 -15.51 -23.73 -40.49
CA LYS A 658 -14.09 -23.66 -40.84
C LYS A 658 -13.73 -22.24 -41.30
N ASN A 659 -12.56 -21.77 -40.88
CA ASN A 659 -12.01 -20.42 -41.11
C ASN A 659 -12.77 -19.29 -40.38
N THR A 660 -13.64 -19.61 -39.40
CA THR A 660 -14.19 -18.56 -38.52
C THR A 660 -13.06 -17.95 -37.70
N GLY A 661 -12.92 -16.61 -37.75
CA GLY A 661 -11.96 -15.87 -36.94
C GLY A 661 -12.35 -15.86 -35.46
N VAL A 662 -11.38 -16.12 -34.59
CA VAL A 662 -11.55 -16.10 -33.13
C VAL A 662 -10.44 -15.27 -32.51
N TYR A 663 -10.74 -14.60 -31.40
CA TYR A 663 -9.73 -13.88 -30.62
C TYR A 663 -9.56 -14.60 -29.29
N VAL A 664 -8.43 -15.28 -29.10
CA VAL A 664 -8.14 -16.09 -27.91
C VAL A 664 -7.55 -15.22 -26.82
N LEU A 665 -8.22 -15.18 -25.67
CA LEU A 665 -7.79 -14.40 -24.50
C LEU A 665 -6.93 -15.26 -23.57
N GLU A 666 -7.29 -16.53 -23.39
CA GLU A 666 -6.62 -17.43 -22.45
C GLU A 666 -6.74 -18.90 -22.89
N LYS A 667 -5.77 -19.74 -22.50
CA LYS A 667 -5.83 -21.20 -22.62
C LYS A 667 -5.96 -21.84 -21.25
N SER A 668 -6.98 -22.66 -21.05
CA SER A 668 -7.19 -23.45 -19.83
C SER A 668 -7.34 -24.94 -20.18
N GLY A 669 -6.28 -25.71 -19.94
CA GLY A 669 -6.19 -27.11 -20.35
C GLY A 669 -6.34 -27.26 -21.87
N ASN A 670 -7.31 -28.08 -22.30
CA ASN A 670 -7.60 -28.31 -23.73
C ASN A 670 -8.65 -27.34 -24.29
N TRP A 671 -8.96 -26.24 -23.59
CA TRP A 671 -9.94 -25.24 -24.01
C TRP A 671 -9.30 -23.86 -24.15
N TYR A 672 -9.69 -23.12 -25.18
CA TYR A 672 -9.46 -21.69 -25.30
C TYR A 672 -10.68 -20.94 -24.78
N TYR A 673 -10.46 -19.90 -23.98
CA TYR A 673 -11.42 -18.84 -23.75
C TYR A 673 -11.20 -17.77 -24.82
N ALA A 674 -12.24 -17.50 -25.61
CA ALA A 674 -12.13 -16.69 -26.83
C ALA A 674 -13.38 -15.83 -27.05
N ALA A 675 -13.19 -14.71 -27.73
CA ALA A 675 -14.26 -13.89 -28.29
C ALA A 675 -14.47 -14.25 -29.77
N VAL A 676 -15.72 -14.41 -30.17
CA VAL A 676 -16.11 -14.66 -31.56
C VAL A 676 -17.34 -13.80 -31.87
N ASP A 677 -17.22 -12.90 -32.83
CA ASP A 677 -18.25 -11.90 -33.20
C ASP A 677 -18.79 -11.05 -32.03
N GLY A 678 -17.96 -10.77 -31.04
CA GLY A 678 -18.34 -10.03 -29.83
C GLY A 678 -19.07 -10.85 -28.77
N GLN A 679 -19.07 -12.19 -28.89
CA GLN A 679 -19.53 -13.10 -27.85
C GLN A 679 -18.36 -13.89 -27.26
N PHE A 680 -18.22 -13.87 -25.94
CA PHE A 680 -17.21 -14.65 -25.21
C PHE A 680 -17.69 -16.07 -24.91
N GLY A 681 -16.76 -17.01 -24.88
CA GLY A 681 -17.05 -18.42 -24.60
C GLY A 681 -15.83 -19.32 -24.80
N PHE A 682 -16.06 -20.62 -24.75
CA PHE A 682 -15.02 -21.64 -24.77
C PHE A 682 -15.11 -22.53 -26.01
N LEU A 683 -13.96 -22.90 -26.55
CA LEU A 683 -13.83 -23.84 -27.67
C LEU A 683 -12.59 -24.72 -27.48
N TYR A 684 -12.58 -25.91 -28.05
CA TYR A 684 -11.49 -26.86 -27.85
C TYR A 684 -10.24 -26.43 -28.61
N ALA A 685 -9.09 -26.46 -27.94
CA ALA A 685 -7.86 -25.86 -28.45
C ALA A 685 -7.37 -26.48 -29.77
N ASP A 686 -7.51 -27.80 -29.92
CA ASP A 686 -7.08 -28.54 -31.13
C ASP A 686 -7.85 -28.14 -32.40
N TYR A 687 -8.93 -27.36 -32.27
CA TYR A 687 -9.74 -26.90 -33.40
C TYR A 687 -9.48 -25.43 -33.76
N VAL A 688 -8.46 -24.79 -33.19
CA VAL A 688 -8.05 -23.43 -33.54
C VAL A 688 -6.56 -23.34 -33.83
N GLU A 689 -6.25 -22.76 -34.98
CA GLU A 689 -4.90 -22.41 -35.41
C GLU A 689 -4.66 -20.93 -35.10
N LEU A 690 -3.72 -20.64 -34.20
CA LEU A 690 -3.35 -19.27 -33.83
C LEU A 690 -2.45 -18.66 -34.91
N THR A 691 -2.66 -17.37 -35.20
CA THR A 691 -1.93 -16.64 -36.24
C THR A 691 -0.66 -15.96 -35.73
N GLY A 692 -0.51 -15.83 -34.39
CA GLY A 692 0.55 -15.03 -33.76
C GLY A 692 0.27 -13.53 -33.68
N GLU A 693 -0.81 -13.03 -34.31
CA GLU A 693 -1.18 -11.62 -34.30
C GLU A 693 -1.87 -11.23 -32.98
N LYS A 694 -1.34 -10.20 -32.31
CA LYS A 694 -1.91 -9.64 -31.07
C LYS A 694 -2.91 -8.54 -31.39
N VAL A 695 -4.11 -8.63 -30.81
CA VAL A 695 -5.23 -7.72 -31.05
C VAL A 695 -5.79 -7.23 -29.71
N THR A 696 -6.06 -5.92 -29.62
CA THR A 696 -6.76 -5.33 -28.48
C THR A 696 -8.26 -5.36 -28.73
N LEU A 697 -9.02 -5.98 -27.82
CA LEU A 697 -10.48 -6.04 -27.87
C LEU A 697 -11.11 -5.03 -26.91
N GLY A 698 -12.24 -4.46 -27.32
CA GLY A 698 -13.12 -3.69 -26.44
C GLY A 698 -13.91 -4.58 -25.47
N SER A 699 -14.66 -3.93 -24.57
CA SER A 699 -15.61 -4.55 -23.65
C SER A 699 -16.66 -5.43 -24.35
N ASP A 700 -16.94 -5.15 -25.63
CA ASP A 700 -17.85 -5.85 -26.52
C ASP A 700 -17.22 -7.06 -27.26
N GLY A 701 -15.96 -7.38 -26.98
CA GLY A 701 -15.25 -8.50 -27.59
C GLY A 701 -14.89 -8.31 -29.07
N ARG A 702 -14.88 -7.07 -29.58
CA ARG A 702 -14.48 -6.73 -30.96
C ARG A 702 -13.14 -5.98 -31.00
N PRO A 703 -12.33 -6.10 -32.07
CA PRO A 703 -11.08 -5.37 -32.21
C PRO A 703 -11.26 -3.85 -32.17
N VAL A 704 -10.43 -3.18 -31.39
CA VAL A 704 -10.34 -1.72 -31.40
C VAL A 704 -9.41 -1.30 -32.54
N LEU A 705 -9.97 -0.66 -33.58
CA LEU A 705 -9.17 -0.10 -34.68
C LEU A 705 -8.42 1.15 -34.18
N PRO A 706 -7.12 1.35 -34.51
CA PRO A 706 -6.41 2.56 -34.14
C PRO A 706 -6.93 3.78 -34.95
N GLU A 707 -7.30 4.87 -34.27
CA GLU A 707 -7.59 6.17 -34.90
C GLU A 707 -6.29 6.86 -35.34
N GLU A 708 -6.29 7.50 -36.51
CA GLU A 708 -5.18 8.33 -36.98
C GLU A 708 -4.99 9.58 -36.09
N PRO A 709 -3.74 10.01 -35.82
CA PRO A 709 -3.47 11.15 -34.96
C PRO A 709 -4.01 12.46 -35.55
N LYS A 710 -4.77 13.21 -34.74
CA LYS A 710 -5.31 14.52 -35.15
C LYS A 710 -4.19 15.57 -35.25
N PRO A 711 -4.22 16.48 -36.24
CA PRO A 711 -3.20 17.53 -36.40
C PRO A 711 -3.11 18.44 -35.17
N GLU A 712 -1.89 18.81 -34.76
CA GLU A 712 -1.66 19.63 -33.55
C GLU A 712 -2.06 21.10 -33.73
N THR A 713 -1.96 21.63 -34.96
CA THR A 713 -2.37 23.00 -35.28
C THR A 713 -3.15 23.05 -36.60
N GLY A 714 -3.95 24.11 -36.77
CA GLY A 714 -4.79 24.23 -37.97
C GLY A 714 -5.99 25.15 -37.78
N LYS A 715 -6.96 25.03 -38.68
CA LYS A 715 -8.32 25.57 -38.49
C LYS A 715 -9.27 24.41 -38.28
N GLY A 716 -10.22 24.59 -37.38
CA GLY A 716 -11.26 23.60 -37.11
C GLY A 716 -12.61 24.25 -36.86
N ILE A 717 -13.67 23.47 -37.01
CA ILE A 717 -15.05 23.90 -36.77
C ILE A 717 -15.61 23.07 -35.62
N THR A 718 -16.32 23.73 -34.69
CA THR A 718 -17.02 23.03 -33.61
C THR A 718 -18.15 22.18 -34.17
N THR A 719 -18.18 20.88 -33.86
CA THR A 719 -19.21 19.95 -34.36
C THR A 719 -20.48 19.93 -33.50
N GLY A 720 -20.44 20.60 -32.34
CA GLY A 720 -21.52 20.77 -31.38
C GLY A 720 -21.25 21.94 -30.43
N ASN A 721 -22.16 22.21 -29.49
CA ASN A 721 -21.90 23.18 -28.43
C ASN A 721 -20.83 22.62 -27.49
N VAL A 722 -19.71 23.34 -27.31
CA VAL A 722 -18.53 22.85 -26.57
C VAL A 722 -18.08 23.84 -25.50
N ASN A 723 -17.71 23.35 -24.33
CA ASN A 723 -17.20 24.18 -23.24
C ASN A 723 -15.80 24.70 -23.55
N PHE A 724 -15.61 26.01 -23.43
CA PHE A 724 -14.34 26.72 -23.56
C PHE A 724 -13.76 26.95 -22.17
N ARG A 725 -12.63 26.30 -21.88
CA ARG A 725 -12.11 26.15 -20.51
C ARG A 725 -10.75 26.79 -20.34
N GLU A 726 -10.39 27.05 -19.09
CA GLU A 726 -9.08 27.64 -18.73
C GLU A 726 -7.91 26.66 -18.93
N GLY A 727 -8.16 25.35 -18.86
CA GLY A 727 -7.15 24.30 -19.03
C GLY A 727 -7.64 23.07 -19.79
N PRO A 728 -6.72 22.17 -20.23
CA PRO A 728 -7.02 21.00 -21.05
C PRO A 728 -7.63 19.86 -20.22
N GLY A 729 -8.90 20.02 -19.80
CA GLY A 729 -9.61 19.02 -19.04
C GLY A 729 -10.98 19.49 -18.54
N THR A 730 -11.85 18.54 -18.16
CA THR A 730 -13.20 18.85 -17.68
C THR A 730 -13.24 19.40 -16.26
N SER A 731 -12.19 19.20 -15.47
CA SER A 731 -12.01 19.73 -14.11
C SER A 731 -11.64 21.22 -14.07
N TYR A 732 -11.22 21.80 -15.20
CA TYR A 732 -10.87 23.22 -15.28
C TYR A 732 -12.12 24.11 -15.40
N PRO A 733 -12.13 25.30 -14.78
CA PRO A 733 -13.21 26.26 -14.91
C PRO A 733 -13.56 26.55 -16.38
N SER A 734 -14.86 26.67 -16.66
CA SER A 734 -15.36 27.02 -17.99
C SER A 734 -15.52 28.54 -18.10
N PHE A 735 -14.94 29.14 -19.13
CA PHE A 735 -15.21 30.52 -19.53
C PHE A 735 -16.59 30.68 -20.16
N GLY A 736 -17.19 29.59 -20.63
CA GLY A 736 -18.50 29.56 -21.28
C GLY A 736 -18.61 28.44 -22.31
N THR A 737 -19.65 28.48 -23.14
CA THR A 737 -19.90 27.47 -24.18
C THR A 737 -19.82 28.12 -25.57
N LEU A 738 -18.98 27.56 -26.44
CA LEU A 738 -18.93 27.91 -27.86
C LEU A 738 -20.02 27.18 -28.61
N LYS A 739 -20.68 27.88 -29.52
CA LYS A 739 -21.76 27.30 -30.32
C LYS A 739 -21.20 26.35 -31.37
N LYS A 740 -22.04 25.41 -31.79
CA LYS A 740 -21.81 24.57 -32.97
C LYS A 740 -21.56 25.42 -34.22
N ASP A 741 -20.75 24.89 -35.14
CA ASP A 741 -20.37 25.46 -36.43
C ASP A 741 -19.53 26.76 -36.32
N LEU A 742 -18.90 26.99 -35.16
CA LEU A 742 -17.99 28.09 -34.93
C LEU A 742 -16.59 27.73 -35.45
N GLU A 743 -16.04 28.55 -36.34
CA GLU A 743 -14.66 28.43 -36.80
C GLU A 743 -13.67 28.87 -35.73
N LEU A 744 -12.63 28.04 -35.53
CA LEU A 744 -11.59 28.24 -34.54
C LEU A 744 -10.21 28.04 -35.17
N THR A 745 -9.26 28.85 -34.74
CA THR A 745 -7.83 28.60 -35.01
C THR A 745 -7.29 27.72 -33.89
N LEU A 746 -6.72 26.57 -34.26
CA LEU A 746 -6.17 25.56 -33.36
C LEU A 746 -4.67 25.81 -33.25
N HIS A 747 -4.22 26.17 -32.04
CA HIS A 747 -2.84 26.58 -31.81
C HIS A 747 -1.95 25.47 -31.28
N ALA A 748 -2.52 24.47 -30.61
CA ALA A 748 -1.82 23.28 -30.11
C ALA A 748 -2.85 22.22 -29.69
N LEU A 749 -2.49 20.94 -29.75
CA LEU A 749 -3.27 19.82 -29.21
C LEU A 749 -2.51 19.22 -28.03
N THR A 750 -3.12 19.20 -26.84
CA THR A 750 -2.52 18.63 -25.63
C THR A 750 -3.55 17.80 -24.89
N ASP A 751 -3.23 16.53 -24.61
CA ASP A 751 -4.10 15.58 -23.90
C ASP A 751 -5.54 15.49 -24.43
N GLY A 752 -5.71 15.62 -25.76
CA GLY A 752 -7.01 15.59 -26.42
C GLY A 752 -7.80 16.90 -26.38
N TRP A 753 -7.17 18.03 -26.05
CA TRP A 753 -7.77 19.38 -26.04
C TRP A 753 -7.00 20.34 -26.94
N TYR A 754 -7.73 21.06 -27.79
CA TYR A 754 -7.16 22.13 -28.62
C TYR A 754 -7.10 23.44 -27.85
N ARG A 755 -5.94 24.09 -27.84
CA ARG A 755 -5.80 25.48 -27.41
C ARG A 755 -6.30 26.40 -28.53
N VAL A 756 -7.26 27.25 -28.21
CA VAL A 756 -7.93 28.16 -29.16
C VAL A 756 -8.10 29.54 -28.54
N SER A 757 -8.10 30.58 -29.37
CA SER A 757 -8.39 31.96 -28.96
C SER A 757 -9.77 32.37 -29.46
N VAL A 758 -10.64 32.84 -28.56
CA VAL A 758 -12.00 33.31 -28.87
C VAL A 758 -12.16 34.70 -28.27
N GLY A 759 -12.20 35.73 -29.12
CA GLY A 759 -12.06 37.12 -28.68
C GLY A 759 -10.67 37.35 -28.08
N GLU A 760 -10.59 38.05 -26.94
CA GLU A 760 -9.33 38.32 -26.22
C GLU A 760 -8.92 37.18 -25.27
N ARG A 761 -9.76 36.16 -25.10
CA ARG A 761 -9.49 35.05 -24.17
C ARG A 761 -8.91 33.85 -24.91
N THR A 762 -7.91 33.26 -24.29
CA THR A 762 -7.32 31.99 -24.74
C THR A 762 -7.67 30.88 -23.76
N GLY A 763 -8.05 29.72 -24.29
CA GLY A 763 -8.48 28.59 -23.50
C GLY A 763 -8.50 27.31 -24.33
N TYR A 764 -9.17 26.28 -23.81
CA TYR A 764 -9.12 24.93 -24.33
C TYR A 764 -10.51 24.41 -24.67
N VAL A 765 -10.63 23.73 -25.80
CA VAL A 765 -11.84 23.04 -26.26
C VAL A 765 -11.51 21.59 -26.57
N SER A 766 -12.40 20.66 -26.22
CA SER A 766 -12.10 19.24 -26.41
C SER A 766 -12.04 18.90 -27.90
N SER A 767 -10.96 18.24 -28.31
CA SER A 767 -10.76 17.80 -29.70
C SER A 767 -11.83 16.84 -30.20
N LYS A 768 -12.59 16.22 -29.30
CA LYS A 768 -13.77 15.39 -29.61
C LYS A 768 -14.87 16.18 -30.33
N TYR A 769 -14.96 17.48 -30.09
CA TYR A 769 -15.98 18.36 -30.66
C TYR A 769 -15.44 19.30 -31.73
N ILE A 770 -14.24 19.01 -32.27
CA ILE A 770 -13.60 19.82 -33.30
C ILE A 770 -13.36 18.95 -34.52
N ASN A 771 -13.90 19.37 -35.66
CA ASN A 771 -13.52 18.84 -36.96
C ASN A 771 -12.43 19.72 -37.55
N VAL A 772 -11.23 19.19 -37.76
CA VAL A 772 -10.11 19.95 -38.33
C VAL A 772 -10.34 20.09 -39.84
N THR A 773 -10.53 21.32 -40.30
CA THR A 773 -10.83 21.62 -41.71
C THR A 773 -9.58 21.92 -42.52
N VAL A 774 -8.53 22.44 -41.87
CA VAL A 774 -7.23 22.71 -42.50
C VAL A 774 -6.13 22.41 -41.47
N ALA A 775 -5.26 21.43 -41.73
CA ALA A 775 -4.04 21.25 -40.98
C ALA A 775 -3.00 22.29 -41.44
N LEU A 776 -2.40 23.03 -40.52
CA LEU A 776 -1.35 24.02 -40.85
C LEU A 776 0.01 23.53 -40.35
N PRO A 777 1.09 23.66 -41.15
CA PRO A 777 2.45 23.37 -40.68
C PRO A 777 2.94 24.46 -39.72
N GLU A 778 3.68 24.08 -38.66
CA GLU A 778 4.32 25.01 -37.72
C GLU A 778 5.20 26.03 -38.47
N LYS A 779 5.02 27.32 -38.18
CA LYS A 779 5.79 28.42 -38.78
C LYS A 779 6.46 29.31 -37.72
N GLU A 780 7.75 29.58 -37.93
CA GLU A 780 8.61 30.47 -37.15
C GLU A 780 8.30 31.99 -37.35
N SER A 781 8.31 32.70 -36.21
CA SER A 781 8.59 34.14 -35.88
C SER A 781 7.98 35.32 -36.65
N SER A 782 7.35 36.29 -35.92
CA SER A 782 7.86 37.67 -35.66
C SER A 782 6.76 38.71 -35.26
N ASP A 783 6.94 39.37 -34.10
CA ASP A 783 6.59 40.77 -33.68
C ASP A 783 5.14 41.32 -33.87
N LYS A 784 4.41 41.94 -32.91
CA LYS A 784 4.77 42.99 -31.92
C LYS A 784 3.62 43.29 -30.93
N GLU A 785 3.99 43.91 -29.81
CA GLU A 785 3.35 44.17 -28.51
C GLU A 785 1.92 44.78 -28.43
N GLU A 786 1.11 44.25 -27.50
CA GLU A 786 0.74 44.90 -26.22
C GLU A 786 0.05 43.87 -25.29
N THR A 787 0.63 43.57 -24.10
CA THR A 787 0.04 42.60 -23.13
C THR A 787 0.41 42.94 -21.68
N PRO A 788 -0.55 42.89 -20.72
CA PRO A 788 -0.28 42.94 -19.29
C PRO A 788 -0.05 41.53 -18.71
N GLU A 789 1.23 41.26 -18.45
CA GLU A 789 1.90 40.44 -17.42
C GLU A 789 1.17 39.30 -16.67
N LEU A 790 1.52 38.05 -17.03
CA LEU A 790 1.41 36.83 -16.21
C LEU A 790 2.68 35.95 -16.39
N THR A 791 3.09 35.31 -15.30
CA THR A 791 4.46 34.94 -14.87
C THR A 791 5.17 33.78 -15.59
N VAL A 792 6.47 33.98 -15.86
CA VAL A 792 7.47 33.08 -16.49
C VAL A 792 8.01 32.03 -15.49
N PRO A 793 8.28 30.77 -15.88
CA PRO A 793 9.14 29.87 -15.09
C PRO A 793 10.61 30.26 -15.23
N ASP A 794 11.29 30.51 -14.11
CA ASP A 794 12.65 31.07 -14.06
C ASP A 794 13.66 30.26 -14.88
N ILE A 795 14.34 30.92 -15.82
CA ILE A 795 15.53 30.38 -16.50
C ILE A 795 16.67 30.34 -15.49
N LEU A 796 17.28 29.16 -15.31
CA LEU A 796 18.37 28.95 -14.36
C LEU A 796 19.70 29.55 -14.86
N GLY A 797 19.91 29.62 -16.17
CA GLY A 797 21.07 30.25 -16.81
C GLY A 797 21.60 29.53 -18.04
N LEU A 798 22.78 29.92 -18.54
CA LEU A 798 23.53 29.22 -19.57
C LEU A 798 24.56 28.28 -18.96
N GLY A 799 24.57 27.03 -19.40
CA GLY A 799 25.55 26.01 -19.07
C GLY A 799 26.50 25.74 -20.23
N GLN A 800 27.78 25.48 -19.94
CA GLN A 800 28.74 24.95 -20.90
C GLN A 800 29.09 23.52 -20.51
N THR A 801 29.00 22.61 -21.46
CA THR A 801 29.33 21.20 -21.22
C THR A 801 30.85 21.04 -20.99
N THR A 802 31.25 20.29 -19.96
CA THR A 802 32.66 20.09 -19.58
C THR A 802 33.24 18.77 -20.07
N ALA A 803 32.39 17.92 -20.67
CA ALA A 803 32.75 16.68 -21.32
C ALA A 803 31.67 16.32 -22.36
N LYS A 804 31.93 15.31 -23.21
CA LYS A 804 30.92 14.78 -24.12
C LYS A 804 29.78 14.13 -23.29
N VAL A 805 28.57 14.68 -23.35
CA VAL A 805 27.44 14.29 -22.49
C VAL A 805 26.25 13.79 -23.29
N ASN A 806 25.52 12.81 -22.74
CA ASN A 806 24.30 12.29 -23.34
C ASN A 806 23.12 13.23 -23.04
N PHE A 807 22.42 13.68 -24.08
CA PHE A 807 21.18 14.44 -23.99
C PHE A 807 19.99 13.51 -24.19
N ARG A 808 19.04 13.52 -23.26
CA ARG A 808 18.02 12.46 -23.10
C ARG A 808 16.61 13.03 -22.95
N GLU A 809 15.62 12.19 -23.23
CA GLU A 809 14.21 12.58 -23.23
C GLU A 809 13.64 12.77 -21.82
N GLN A 810 14.20 12.06 -20.83
CA GLN A 810 13.85 12.19 -19.41
C GLN A 810 15.12 12.24 -18.54
N ALA A 811 14.97 12.70 -17.29
CA ALA A 811 16.01 12.82 -16.26
C ALA A 811 16.49 11.46 -15.73
N SER A 812 16.95 10.57 -16.61
CA SER A 812 17.41 9.22 -16.26
C SER A 812 18.50 8.72 -17.21
N SER A 813 19.48 7.99 -16.66
CA SER A 813 20.58 7.39 -17.43
C SER A 813 20.13 6.26 -18.36
N SER A 814 18.97 5.65 -18.09
CA SER A 814 18.33 4.61 -18.91
C SER A 814 17.31 5.17 -19.93
N SER A 815 16.98 6.46 -19.87
CA SER A 815 16.04 7.10 -20.80
C SER A 815 16.60 7.19 -22.23
N LYS A 816 15.71 7.24 -23.23
CA LYS A 816 16.05 7.36 -24.65
C LYS A 816 17.03 8.52 -24.87
N LYS A 817 18.11 8.24 -25.59
CA LYS A 817 19.12 9.23 -25.95
C LYS A 817 18.59 10.04 -27.14
N LEU A 818 18.33 11.32 -26.92
CA LEU A 818 17.99 12.30 -27.96
C LEU A 818 19.24 12.69 -28.77
N GLY A 819 20.40 12.72 -28.11
CA GLY A 819 21.68 13.00 -28.77
C GLY A 819 22.89 12.97 -27.84
N GLN A 820 24.04 13.42 -28.34
CA GLN A 820 25.22 13.69 -27.51
C GLN A 820 25.75 15.09 -27.80
N ILE A 821 26.02 15.84 -26.75
CA ILE A 821 26.56 17.20 -26.81
C ILE A 821 28.08 17.12 -26.59
N ARG A 822 28.86 17.81 -27.45
CA ARG A 822 30.33 17.81 -27.35
C ARG A 822 30.78 18.69 -26.18
N SER A 823 31.96 18.41 -25.64
CA SER A 823 32.56 19.27 -24.61
C SER A 823 32.80 20.69 -25.15
N GLY A 824 32.45 21.69 -24.36
CA GLY A 824 32.62 23.12 -24.66
C GLY A 824 31.38 23.79 -25.26
N GLU A 825 30.32 23.03 -25.54
CA GLU A 825 29.08 23.52 -26.14
C GLU A 825 28.17 24.16 -25.09
N THR A 826 27.48 25.24 -25.48
CA THR A 826 26.56 26.01 -24.62
C THR A 826 25.13 25.50 -24.71
N VAL A 827 24.46 25.40 -23.56
CA VAL A 827 23.08 24.91 -23.38
C VAL A 827 22.30 25.88 -22.48
N THR A 828 21.00 26.07 -22.72
CA THR A 828 20.15 26.87 -21.83
C THR A 828 19.54 25.97 -20.76
N LEU A 829 19.63 26.36 -19.49
CA LEU A 829 19.21 25.57 -18.34
C LEU A 829 17.96 26.17 -17.71
N TYR A 830 16.98 25.33 -17.38
CA TYR A 830 15.68 25.76 -16.84
C TYR A 830 15.48 25.30 -15.40
N SER A 831 15.86 24.06 -15.07
CA SER A 831 15.73 23.54 -13.71
C SER A 831 16.73 22.41 -13.44
N LEU A 832 17.06 22.20 -12.17
CA LEU A 832 17.95 21.13 -11.71
C LEU A 832 17.18 20.23 -10.74
N SER A 833 17.04 18.95 -11.07
CA SER A 833 16.38 17.96 -10.21
C SER A 833 17.08 16.60 -10.37
N ASP A 834 17.32 15.92 -9.25
CA ASP A 834 17.94 14.58 -9.20
C ASP A 834 19.24 14.44 -10.01
N GLY A 835 20.04 15.51 -10.07
CA GLY A 835 21.31 15.55 -10.78
C GLY A 835 21.21 15.77 -12.29
N TRP A 836 20.02 16.07 -12.82
CA TRP A 836 19.80 16.37 -14.24
C TRP A 836 19.34 17.82 -14.41
N TYR A 837 19.93 18.51 -15.38
CA TYR A 837 19.38 19.77 -15.85
C TYR A 837 18.29 19.49 -16.88
N ALA A 838 17.10 20.06 -16.68
CA ALA A 838 16.20 20.34 -17.79
C ALA A 838 16.82 21.46 -18.61
N ALA A 839 17.12 21.18 -19.86
CA ALA A 839 17.93 22.05 -20.69
C ALA A 839 17.49 22.01 -22.16
N GLU A 840 17.88 23.03 -22.88
CA GLU A 840 17.65 23.17 -24.31
C GLU A 840 18.98 23.34 -25.04
N TYR A 841 19.16 22.55 -26.10
CA TYR A 841 20.34 22.57 -26.95
C TYR A 841 19.90 22.46 -28.41
N ASN A 842 20.29 23.43 -29.25
CA ASN A 842 19.87 23.54 -30.66
C ASN A 842 18.33 23.43 -30.84
N GLY A 843 17.56 24.10 -29.99
CA GLY A 843 16.09 24.14 -30.05
C GLY A 843 15.38 22.86 -29.62
N THR A 844 16.12 21.81 -29.23
CA THR A 844 15.53 20.57 -28.69
C THR A 844 15.62 20.58 -27.17
N ARG A 845 14.49 20.32 -26.49
CA ARG A 845 14.44 20.18 -25.04
C ARG A 845 14.68 18.75 -24.60
N GLY A 846 15.38 18.62 -23.48
CA GLY A 846 15.72 17.33 -22.90
C GLY A 846 16.50 17.51 -21.61
N TYR A 847 17.14 16.44 -21.19
CA TYR A 847 17.86 16.36 -19.94
C TYR A 847 19.31 15.96 -20.17
N LEU A 848 20.24 16.68 -19.55
CA LEU A 848 21.64 16.27 -19.46
C LEU A 848 22.14 16.30 -18.03
N TYR A 849 23.07 15.40 -17.74
CA TYR A 849 23.50 15.15 -16.37
C TYR A 849 24.40 16.30 -15.87
N ALA A 850 24.00 16.90 -14.76
CA ALA A 850 24.51 18.19 -14.27
C ALA A 850 26.02 18.19 -13.99
N LYS A 851 26.59 17.04 -13.61
CA LYS A 851 28.05 16.90 -13.38
C LYS A 851 28.91 17.19 -14.62
N TYR A 852 28.32 17.19 -15.81
CA TYR A 852 29.01 17.48 -17.08
C TYR A 852 28.67 18.87 -17.62
N VAL A 853 28.06 19.74 -16.81
CA VAL A 853 27.66 21.10 -17.20
C VAL A 853 28.18 22.08 -16.17
N LYS A 854 29.02 23.01 -16.61
CA LYS A 854 29.47 24.16 -15.83
C LYS A 854 28.58 25.34 -16.19
N MET A 855 27.86 25.91 -15.24
CA MET A 855 27.14 27.17 -15.50
C MET A 855 28.15 28.27 -15.86
N ILE A 856 27.88 28.97 -16.96
CA ILE A 856 28.74 30.04 -17.49
C ILE A 856 28.07 31.40 -17.49
N ALA A 857 26.74 31.47 -17.35
CA ALA A 857 26.03 32.71 -17.03
C ALA A 857 24.78 32.38 -16.23
N GLN A 858 24.56 33.05 -15.10
CA GLN A 858 23.32 33.02 -14.33
C GLN A 858 22.70 34.41 -14.46
N SER A 859 21.39 34.51 -14.64
CA SER A 859 20.74 35.82 -14.79
C SER A 859 20.80 36.58 -13.46
N GLU A 860 21.58 37.67 -13.40
CA GLU A 860 21.54 38.69 -12.35
C GLU A 860 21.48 40.08 -12.99
N GLU A 861 20.56 40.94 -12.53
CA GLU A 861 20.58 42.38 -12.79
C GLU A 861 21.44 43.12 -11.75
N GLY A 862 22.30 44.03 -12.22
CA GLY A 862 22.75 45.24 -11.49
C GLY A 862 24.18 45.25 -10.93
N ALA A 863 25.08 46.00 -11.59
CA ALA A 863 26.52 46.13 -11.26
C ALA A 863 26.89 47.28 -10.30
N GLY A 864 28.05 47.17 -9.62
CA GLY A 864 28.74 48.27 -8.92
C GLY A 864 30.13 47.87 -8.35
N SER A 865 31.19 48.46 -8.92
CA SER A 865 32.66 48.27 -8.72
C SER A 865 33.22 48.55 -7.30
N VAL A 866 34.34 47.91 -6.90
CA VAL A 866 35.67 48.50 -6.54
C VAL A 866 36.60 47.46 -5.86
N THR A 867 37.84 47.32 -6.35
CA THR A 867 39.03 46.63 -5.78
C THR A 867 39.88 47.56 -4.87
N PRO A 868 40.68 47.09 -3.89
CA PRO A 868 42.12 46.81 -4.15
C PRO A 868 42.85 45.71 -3.30
N GLU A 869 43.80 45.05 -3.99
CA GLU A 869 45.20 44.63 -3.68
C GLU A 869 45.78 44.29 -2.27
N GLY A 870 46.65 43.26 -2.25
CA GLY A 870 47.89 43.13 -1.44
C GLY A 870 48.10 41.74 -0.77
N GLY A 871 48.84 40.78 -1.34
CA GLY A 871 50.27 40.44 -1.06
C GLY A 871 50.44 39.58 0.22
N SER A 872 51.16 38.45 0.35
CA SER A 872 52.39 37.92 -0.26
C SER A 872 52.67 36.47 0.22
N SER A 873 53.25 35.65 -0.70
CA SER A 873 54.28 34.59 -0.55
C SER A 873 54.12 33.33 0.33
N ALA A 874 54.33 32.19 -0.36
CA ALA A 874 54.57 30.79 0.10
C ALA A 874 55.97 30.58 0.75
N PRO A 875 56.31 29.36 1.26
CA PRO A 875 56.75 28.26 0.37
C PRO A 875 56.28 26.84 0.77
N GLU A 876 56.61 25.93 -0.14
CA GLU A 876 56.06 24.60 -0.46
C GLU A 876 56.57 23.42 0.37
N GLY A 877 55.83 22.30 0.22
CA GLY A 877 56.24 20.92 0.50
C GLY A 877 55.13 19.93 0.16
N GLU A 878 54.87 19.68 -1.14
CA GLU A 878 53.91 18.69 -1.68
C GLU A 878 54.34 17.24 -1.38
N THR A 879 53.50 16.21 -1.31
CA THR A 879 52.38 15.75 -2.16
C THR A 879 51.47 14.81 -1.32
N SER A 880 50.13 14.75 -1.35
CA SER A 880 49.12 15.16 -2.34
C SER A 880 47.93 15.81 -1.61
N SER A 881 47.67 17.07 -1.92
CA SER A 881 46.60 17.90 -1.34
C SER A 881 45.40 17.95 -2.29
N GLY A 882 44.44 17.05 -2.12
CA GLY A 882 43.09 17.32 -2.65
C GLY A 882 42.46 18.41 -1.78
N GLU A 883 41.93 19.49 -2.37
CA GLU A 883 41.05 20.38 -1.63
C GLU A 883 39.87 19.57 -1.07
N GLY A 884 39.62 19.72 0.23
CA GLY A 884 38.49 19.08 0.90
C GLY A 884 37.15 19.54 0.36
N ILE A 885 36.06 18.94 0.86
CA ILE A 885 34.71 19.37 0.49
C ILE A 885 34.50 20.81 0.96
N GLN A 886 34.17 21.72 0.03
CA GLN A 886 33.72 23.06 0.40
C GLN A 886 32.27 22.96 0.83
N LEU A 887 31.97 23.37 2.06
CA LEU A 887 30.60 23.42 2.55
C LEU A 887 29.83 24.56 1.89
N ALA A 888 28.50 24.39 1.80
CA ALA A 888 27.62 25.49 1.50
C ALA A 888 27.80 26.61 2.53
N THR A 889 27.62 27.86 2.13
CA THR A 889 27.68 29.03 3.02
C THR A 889 26.36 29.79 2.94
N GLY A 890 25.98 30.43 4.05
CA GLY A 890 24.82 31.28 4.12
C GLY A 890 25.07 32.48 5.03
N ALA A 891 24.23 33.50 4.91
CA ALA A 891 24.26 34.65 5.81
C ALA A 891 22.87 34.92 6.39
N ALA A 892 22.83 35.35 7.65
CA ALA A 892 21.58 35.69 8.31
C ALA A 892 20.93 36.91 7.63
N THR A 893 19.65 36.83 7.28
CA THR A 893 18.90 37.94 6.67
C THR A 893 18.31 38.90 7.70
N GLY A 894 18.41 38.56 8.99
CA GLY A 894 17.92 39.33 10.13
C GLY A 894 18.46 38.76 11.44
N LYS A 895 17.84 39.11 12.58
CA LYS A 895 18.17 38.51 13.89
C LYS A 895 17.75 37.03 13.90
N LEU A 896 18.73 36.13 13.94
CA LEU A 896 18.52 34.68 13.74
C LEU A 896 19.01 33.89 14.95
N ASN A 897 18.11 33.15 15.59
CA ASN A 897 18.49 32.24 16.67
C ASN A 897 19.09 30.95 16.11
N PHE A 898 20.34 30.68 16.48
CA PHE A 898 21.04 29.42 16.28
C PHE A 898 20.79 28.51 17.49
N ARG A 899 20.27 27.31 17.25
CA ARG A 899 19.69 26.45 18.30
C ARG A 899 20.30 25.05 18.31
N ASP A 900 20.16 24.35 19.43
CA ASP A 900 20.62 22.96 19.57
C ASP A 900 19.74 21.91 18.87
N LYS A 901 18.49 22.26 18.55
CA LYS A 901 17.55 21.41 17.79
C LYS A 901 16.66 22.23 16.86
N PRO A 902 16.10 21.64 15.78
CA PRO A 902 15.29 22.34 14.78
C PRO A 902 13.87 22.65 15.29
N SER A 903 13.79 23.49 16.33
CA SER A 903 12.52 23.85 16.99
C SER A 903 12.52 25.31 17.42
N THR A 904 11.43 26.02 17.12
CA THR A 904 11.22 27.42 17.53
C THR A 904 10.74 27.54 18.98
N THR A 905 10.16 26.49 19.56
CA THR A 905 9.51 26.50 20.89
C THR A 905 10.16 25.57 21.91
N GLY A 906 11.00 24.63 21.48
CA GLY A 906 11.62 23.63 22.36
C GLY A 906 13.14 23.70 22.48
N GLY A 907 13.86 24.36 21.55
CA GLY A 907 15.34 24.35 21.45
C GLY A 907 16.05 25.44 22.24
N ASN A 908 17.15 25.10 22.92
CA ASN A 908 18.00 26.08 23.57
C ASN A 908 18.67 26.94 22.49
N VAL A 909 18.71 28.26 22.72
CA VAL A 909 19.44 29.18 21.86
C VAL A 909 20.91 29.08 22.21
N LEU A 910 21.72 28.54 21.29
CA LEU A 910 23.17 28.44 21.42
C LEU A 910 23.84 29.78 21.13
N ALA A 911 23.31 30.55 20.17
CA ALA A 911 23.73 31.91 19.84
C ALA A 911 22.62 32.65 19.07
N THR A 912 22.75 33.96 18.91
CA THR A 912 21.90 34.75 18.02
C THR A 912 22.77 35.50 17.02
N LEU A 913 22.59 35.19 15.74
CA LEU A 913 23.29 35.82 14.64
C LEU A 913 22.65 37.18 14.32
N LYS A 914 23.50 38.17 14.03
CA LYS A 914 23.06 39.47 13.50
C LYS A 914 22.90 39.38 11.98
N GLN A 915 22.10 40.29 11.42
CA GLN A 915 21.96 40.41 9.98
C GLN A 915 23.33 40.54 9.30
N GLY A 916 23.55 39.73 8.26
CA GLY A 916 24.79 39.68 7.49
C GLY A 916 25.84 38.70 8.02
N GLU A 917 25.72 38.21 9.26
CA GLU A 917 26.67 37.24 9.81
C GLU A 917 26.60 35.90 9.06
N GLU A 918 27.78 35.34 8.79
CA GLU A 918 27.93 34.15 7.96
C GLU A 918 27.97 32.85 8.76
N LEU A 919 27.47 31.79 8.16
CA LEU A 919 27.49 30.42 8.66
C LEU A 919 27.81 29.44 7.54
N LYS A 920 28.27 28.24 7.89
CA LYS A 920 28.43 27.13 6.95
C LYS A 920 27.25 26.18 7.09
N ILE A 921 26.69 25.69 5.99
CA ILE A 921 25.55 24.77 5.98
C ILE A 921 26.07 23.35 5.79
N LEU A 922 25.77 22.48 6.74
CA LEU A 922 26.13 21.06 6.77
C LEU A 922 25.05 20.20 6.11
N GLY A 923 23.79 20.63 6.18
CA GLY A 923 22.63 19.95 5.60
C GLY A 923 21.32 20.66 5.92
N GLU A 924 20.19 20.05 5.58
CA GLU A 924 18.87 20.59 5.81
C GLU A 924 17.87 19.57 6.38
N THR A 925 16.95 20.01 7.24
CA THR A 925 15.86 19.18 7.76
C THR A 925 14.60 20.01 7.93
N GLY A 926 13.53 19.66 7.21
CA GLY A 926 12.32 20.47 7.12
C GLY A 926 12.64 21.94 6.77
N ASP A 927 12.16 22.86 7.60
CA ASP A 927 12.36 24.31 7.48
C ASP A 927 13.66 24.82 8.12
N TRP A 928 14.60 23.92 8.47
CA TRP A 928 15.84 24.27 9.15
C TRP A 928 17.07 23.86 8.33
N TYR A 929 18.12 24.66 8.42
CA TYR A 929 19.47 24.26 8.07
C TYR A 929 20.18 23.72 9.31
N TYR A 930 20.90 22.61 9.16
CA TYR A 930 21.94 22.20 10.09
C TYR A 930 23.22 22.94 9.69
N VAL A 931 23.78 23.73 10.60
CA VAL A 931 24.81 24.73 10.30
C VAL A 931 25.97 24.66 11.29
N LEU A 932 27.15 25.06 10.83
CA LEU A 932 28.34 25.29 11.63
C LEU A 932 28.57 26.81 11.72
N TYR A 933 28.53 27.33 12.94
CA TYR A 933 28.75 28.75 13.25
C TYR A 933 29.71 28.88 14.43
N ASN A 934 30.81 29.61 14.27
CA ASN A 934 31.89 29.76 15.27
C ASN A 934 32.39 28.43 15.87
N GLY A 935 32.47 27.38 15.07
CA GLY A 935 32.95 26.06 15.51
C GLY A 935 31.89 25.18 16.19
N HIS A 936 30.68 25.69 16.44
CA HIS A 936 29.56 24.93 17.01
C HIS A 936 28.57 24.53 15.92
N ALA A 937 28.08 23.29 15.98
CA ALA A 937 27.03 22.81 15.09
C ALA A 937 25.65 22.87 15.75
N GLY A 938 24.63 23.20 14.98
CA GLY A 938 23.26 23.40 15.46
C GLY A 938 22.34 23.79 14.31
N PHE A 939 21.18 24.37 14.61
CA PHE A 939 20.10 24.59 13.65
C PHE A 939 19.76 26.07 13.50
N ALA A 940 19.55 26.48 12.25
CA ALA A 940 19.14 27.83 11.86
C ALA A 940 17.92 27.75 10.93
N TYR A 941 16.91 28.59 11.15
CA TYR A 941 15.67 28.55 10.37
C TYR A 941 15.89 29.08 8.95
N LYS A 942 15.45 28.32 7.93
CA LYS A 942 15.81 28.55 6.52
C LYS A 942 15.38 29.92 6.00
N SER A 943 14.19 30.39 6.37
CA SER A 943 13.68 31.69 5.89
C SER A 943 14.52 32.88 6.36
N TYR A 944 15.42 32.67 7.34
CA TYR A 944 16.32 33.69 7.86
C TYR A 944 17.77 33.50 7.40
N VAL A 945 18.06 32.58 6.49
CA VAL A 945 19.40 32.32 5.95
C VAL A 945 19.37 32.46 4.43
N LYS A 946 20.09 33.46 3.90
CA LYS A 946 20.35 33.57 2.47
C LYS A 946 21.56 32.71 2.12
N VAL A 947 21.37 31.63 1.37
CA VAL A 947 22.46 30.79 0.88
C VAL A 947 23.32 31.61 -0.10
N LYS A 948 24.62 31.66 0.17
CA LYS A 948 25.63 32.38 -0.62
C LYS A 948 26.37 31.45 -1.57
N SER A 949 26.59 30.20 -1.17
CA SER A 949 27.20 29.16 -1.98
C SER A 949 26.62 27.81 -1.61
N SER A 950 26.41 26.92 -2.59
CA SER A 950 25.97 25.54 -2.36
C SER A 950 27.12 24.61 -1.97
N GLY A 951 28.36 25.08 -1.97
CA GLY A 951 29.54 24.24 -1.74
C GLY A 951 29.75 23.16 -2.81
N SER A 952 30.80 22.35 -2.66
CA SER A 952 31.17 21.29 -3.61
C SER A 952 30.31 20.04 -3.50
N ALA A 953 29.64 19.82 -2.36
CA ALA A 953 28.82 18.63 -2.09
C ALA A 953 27.31 18.89 -2.11
N GLY A 954 26.88 20.14 -2.33
CA GLY A 954 25.47 20.53 -2.19
C GLY A 954 24.97 20.51 -0.74
N ILE A 955 23.69 20.83 -0.55
CA ILE A 955 23.03 20.79 0.77
C ILE A 955 22.16 19.53 0.83
N ALA A 956 22.58 18.52 1.57
CA ALA A 956 21.88 17.24 1.70
C ALA A 956 20.78 17.28 2.77
N ARG A 957 19.75 16.45 2.64
CA ARG A 957 18.73 16.27 3.69
C ARG A 957 19.28 15.44 4.86
N VAL A 958 19.03 15.88 6.09
CA VAL A 958 19.57 15.30 7.33
C VAL A 958 18.48 15.04 8.38
N SER A 959 18.76 14.14 9.32
CA SER A 959 17.91 13.84 10.48
C SER A 959 17.82 15.04 11.44
N ASP A 960 16.79 15.09 12.28
CA ASP A 960 16.54 16.14 13.28
C ASP A 960 17.34 15.97 14.59
N THR A 961 18.06 14.86 14.74
CA THR A 961 18.97 14.58 15.87
C THR A 961 20.40 14.41 15.39
N VAL A 962 21.20 15.49 15.37
CA VAL A 962 22.60 15.43 14.99
C VAL A 962 23.45 16.29 15.92
N ALA A 963 24.08 15.65 16.91
CA ALA A 963 25.15 16.26 17.70
C ALA A 963 26.50 15.81 17.12
N PRO A 964 27.47 16.72 16.91
CA PRO A 964 28.81 16.32 16.47
C PRO A 964 29.48 15.41 17.50
N ILE A 965 30.20 14.40 17.02
CA ILE A 965 30.97 13.48 17.85
C ILE A 965 32.46 13.81 17.66
N GLU A 966 33.10 14.34 18.70
CA GLU A 966 34.55 14.48 18.73
C GLU A 966 35.19 13.13 19.05
N THR A 967 36.01 12.63 18.14
CA THR A 967 36.64 11.31 18.29
C THR A 967 37.95 11.20 17.51
N ARG A 968 38.43 9.98 17.27
CA ARG A 968 39.63 9.66 16.52
C ARG A 968 39.43 8.49 15.57
N THR A 969 40.28 8.39 14.57
CA THR A 969 40.38 7.20 13.71
C THR A 969 40.92 5.98 14.51
N THR A 970 40.45 4.78 14.19
CA THR A 970 40.92 3.52 14.79
C THR A 970 42.08 2.91 14.01
N ALA A 971 42.13 3.13 12.69
CA ALA A 971 43.23 2.75 11.80
C ALA A 971 43.49 3.86 10.78
N GLU A 972 44.46 3.65 9.90
CA GLU A 972 44.68 4.54 8.76
C GLU A 972 43.49 4.45 7.79
N VAL A 973 42.92 5.59 7.39
CA VAL A 973 41.71 5.65 6.56
C VAL A 973 41.74 6.84 5.60
N ASN A 974 41.24 6.63 4.38
CA ASN A 974 41.13 7.69 3.39
C ASN A 974 39.98 8.65 3.71
N LEU A 975 40.28 9.94 3.76
CA LEU A 975 39.29 11.01 3.69
C LEU A 975 39.00 11.29 2.21
N ARG A 976 37.73 11.24 1.80
CA ARG A 976 37.31 11.26 0.38
C ARG A 976 36.28 12.34 0.08
N GLN A 977 36.18 12.72 -1.19
CA GLN A 977 35.19 13.71 -1.66
C GLN A 977 33.75 13.17 -1.75
N GLY A 978 33.53 11.86 -1.54
CA GLY A 978 32.20 11.25 -1.59
C GLY A 978 32.14 9.89 -0.89
N MET A 979 30.93 9.40 -0.59
CA MET A 979 30.64 8.12 0.11
C MET A 979 30.86 6.88 -0.78
N SER A 980 32.07 6.75 -1.32
CA SER A 980 32.45 5.59 -2.12
C SER A 980 33.97 5.38 -2.05
N THR A 981 34.40 4.12 -2.07
CA THR A 981 35.81 3.74 -2.19
C THR A 981 36.41 4.15 -3.54
N SER A 982 35.56 4.42 -4.54
CA SER A 982 35.95 4.96 -5.85
C SER A 982 36.02 6.49 -5.88
N SER A 983 35.58 7.19 -4.83
CA SER A 983 35.65 8.66 -4.74
C SER A 983 37.09 9.14 -4.57
N LYS A 984 37.41 10.29 -5.16
CA LYS A 984 38.75 10.90 -5.07
C LYS A 984 39.17 11.03 -3.60
N VAL A 985 40.37 10.54 -3.31
CA VAL A 985 41.00 10.70 -1.99
C VAL A 985 41.44 12.15 -1.86
N ILE A 986 40.97 12.80 -0.80
CA ILE A 986 41.39 14.13 -0.36
C ILE A 986 42.76 14.00 0.31
N ARG A 987 42.83 13.08 1.29
CA ARG A 987 44.06 12.71 2.00
C ARG A 987 43.89 11.38 2.74
N LEU A 988 45.01 10.81 3.15
CA LEU A 988 45.05 9.69 4.08
C LEU A 988 45.13 10.22 5.52
N MET A 989 44.28 9.71 6.42
CA MET A 989 44.27 10.05 7.84
C MET A 989 44.95 8.93 8.63
N PRO A 990 45.98 9.21 9.45
CA PRO A 990 46.68 8.16 10.20
C PRO A 990 45.79 7.61 11.32
N SER A 991 46.15 6.44 11.87
CA SER A 991 45.49 5.89 13.07
C SER A 991 45.60 6.86 14.25
N LYS A 992 44.54 6.94 15.07
CA LYS A 992 44.38 7.84 16.22
C LYS A 992 44.33 9.33 15.88
N ALA A 993 44.16 9.71 14.61
CA ALA A 993 44.01 11.11 14.24
C ALA A 993 42.67 11.67 14.74
N SER A 994 42.69 12.85 15.38
CA SER A 994 41.50 13.52 15.89
C SER A 994 40.59 13.99 14.74
N VAL A 995 39.29 13.72 14.87
CA VAL A 995 38.25 14.07 13.90
C VAL A 995 36.97 14.52 14.60
N THR A 996 36.19 15.38 13.95
CA THR A 996 34.83 15.71 14.38
C THR A 996 33.85 15.14 13.37
N VAL A 997 33.02 14.19 13.80
CA VAL A 997 32.00 13.57 12.96
C VAL A 997 30.73 14.38 13.06
N TYR A 998 30.24 14.88 11.93
CA TYR A 998 29.01 15.66 11.88
C TYR A 998 27.82 14.81 11.44
N MET A 999 28.03 13.77 10.63
CA MET A 999 26.94 12.91 10.17
C MET A 999 27.43 11.47 10.00
N ILE A 1000 26.56 10.51 10.32
CA ILE A 1000 26.77 9.09 10.10
C ILE A 1000 25.73 8.62 9.09
N PHE A 1001 26.20 7.95 8.05
CA PHE A 1001 25.43 7.32 7.00
C PHE A 1001 25.75 5.82 7.00
N ASP A 1002 24.93 5.00 6.32
CA ASP A 1002 25.15 3.55 6.22
C ASP A 1002 26.55 3.23 5.66
N GLY A 1003 27.49 2.86 6.54
CA GLY A 1003 28.90 2.57 6.24
C GLY A 1003 29.85 3.76 6.06
N TRP A 1004 29.39 5.02 6.13
CA TRP A 1004 30.25 6.21 5.97
C TRP A 1004 29.96 7.33 6.97
N CYS A 1005 30.98 8.07 7.37
CA CYS A 1005 30.87 9.28 8.19
C CYS A 1005 31.25 10.51 7.35
N PHE A 1006 30.45 11.58 7.43
CA PHE A 1006 30.92 12.92 7.05
C PHE A 1006 31.55 13.59 8.26
N LEU A 1007 32.81 13.95 8.13
CA LEU A 1007 33.64 14.43 9.22
C LEU A 1007 34.58 15.54 8.77
N SER A 1008 35.14 16.27 9.72
CA SER A 1008 36.29 17.14 9.49
C SER A 1008 37.52 16.64 10.22
N GLN A 1009 38.68 16.86 9.60
CA GLN A 1009 39.99 16.72 10.22
C GLN A 1009 40.77 18.00 9.95
N ASN A 1010 41.20 18.71 10.99
CA ASN A 1010 41.95 19.98 10.89
C ASN A 1010 41.30 20.98 9.91
N GLY A 1011 39.98 21.12 9.98
CA GLY A 1011 39.21 22.04 9.11
C GLY A 1011 38.95 21.55 7.68
N THR A 1012 39.48 20.38 7.29
CA THR A 1012 39.22 19.76 5.99
C THR A 1012 38.03 18.81 6.10
N PHE A 1013 36.98 19.04 5.31
CA PHE A 1013 35.77 18.20 5.31
C PHE A 1013 35.84 17.07 4.27
N GLY A 1014 35.30 15.91 4.61
CA GLY A 1014 35.26 14.76 3.72
C GLY A 1014 34.48 13.58 4.29
N PHE A 1015 34.44 12.50 3.52
CA PHE A 1015 33.84 11.23 3.92
C PHE A 1015 34.90 10.19 4.26
N ALA A 1016 34.69 9.46 5.34
CA ALA A 1016 35.52 8.31 5.74
C ALA A 1016 34.61 7.12 6.07
N VAL A 1017 35.11 5.90 5.86
CA VAL A 1017 34.34 4.68 6.18
C VAL A 1017 34.18 4.55 7.70
N THR A 1018 32.96 4.29 8.14
CA THR A 1018 32.56 4.30 9.56
C THR A 1018 33.38 3.34 10.42
N ASP A 1019 33.75 2.17 9.89
CA ASP A 1019 34.51 1.12 10.59
C ASP A 1019 35.88 1.59 11.12
N TYR A 1020 36.42 2.65 10.51
CA TYR A 1020 37.71 3.22 10.89
C TYR A 1020 37.61 4.44 11.81
N ILE A 1021 36.41 4.76 12.31
CA ILE A 1021 36.14 5.90 13.18
C ILE A 1021 35.57 5.39 14.52
N LYS A 1022 36.15 5.85 15.64
CA LYS A 1022 35.73 5.40 16.97
C LYS A 1022 34.44 6.11 17.43
N LEU A 1023 33.27 5.67 16.99
CA LEU A 1023 32.00 6.37 17.29
C LEU A 1023 31.38 6.09 18.67
N GLY A 1024 31.99 5.21 19.46
CA GLY A 1024 31.51 4.78 20.78
C GLY A 1024 32.03 3.40 21.09
#